data_AF-A0A8C5HPJ3-F1
#
_entry.id   AF-A0A8C5HPJ3-F1
#
_cell.length_a   1.000
_cell.length_b   1.000
_cell.length_c   1.000
_cell.angle_alpha   90.00
_cell.angle_beta   90.00
_cell.angle_gamma   90.00
#
_symmetry.space_group_name_H-M   'P 1'
#
loop_
_entity.id
_entity.type
_entity.pdbx_description
1 polymer ?
#
loop_
_entity_poly.entity_id
_entity_poly.type
_entity_poly.pdbx_seq_one_letter_code
_entity_poly.pdbx_strand_id
1 'polypeptide(L)'
;MQQDPRQLTGWRADCWRHLSVEKAEECRWNIDGWGGVLRTHSRMLEAPRYVRVSPVSGQPQKLIITKETAAVRPYAVAAVLRDITFTQERYDSFIELQEKLHQNICRKRSIVAIGTHDLDTTSGPFTYTAKPPSEICFQPLNQTKEFTATELMSLYRTDSHLKHYLHIIEDKPVYPVIYDSNGIVLSMPPIINGDHTKISLKTKNVFIECTATDLTKAKVVLDTLVTMFSQYCSQPFTVEEAEVVYPDGKTCLYPELPYRKEKLSGEFVNRKIGINESTETVAQLLTRMCLLSKLTGVGDQIEVEIPPTRSDIIHACDIVEDAAIAYGFNNITRTTPRSYTVATQFPLNKLTELLRQDVAAAGFTEVLTFALCSKEDVGDKLGKKISETGAAHISNPKTAEFQVARTTLLPGLLKTIAANKKMPLPLKLFEISDVVLKDKSKDVGARNSRRFCAVYYNKSPGFEVIHGLMDRTMQLLGVKPLRGEGYHIQAAEDSIFFPGRCAEIFVDGKSVGRLGVLHPNVVTRFELTMPCSALEMDIEPFLGQSAEALLTLDIPMQGVFKNKYLTQEGVRPDQRAPLTSTKTVFGDLSSPAGLAALDSYLSDKSYVEGFMATQADTAMFDALPSAPCPTLCHLSRWYNHIRSFQTERTHLPTVKKELVLPLTDEDHDDDDIDLFGSDDEAENEEAERIKKQRLAEYEAKKSKKPALVAKSSILLDVKPWDDETDMAELEERVRSVSMEGLLWGRSKLVPVGYGIRKLQIGCVVEDDKVGTDLLEEAITAFDQYVQSVDVAAFNKI
;
A
#
# COMPACT_ATOMS: atom_id res chain seq x y z
N MET A 1 -31.67 14.16 -24.30
CA MET A 1 -32.99 14.00 -23.65
C MET A 1 -33.41 15.35 -23.10
N GLN A 2 -34.45 15.96 -23.66
CA GLN A 2 -35.09 17.17 -23.13
C GLN A 2 -35.89 16.79 -21.89
N GLN A 3 -35.50 17.28 -20.71
CA GLN A 3 -36.37 17.32 -19.54
C GLN A 3 -36.76 18.78 -19.24
N ASP A 4 -38.02 18.93 -18.84
CA ASP A 4 -38.73 20.18 -18.59
C ASP A 4 -37.96 21.13 -17.64
N PRO A 5 -37.72 22.40 -18.03
CA PRO A 5 -37.03 23.39 -17.20
C PRO A 5 -37.67 23.63 -15.82
N ARG A 6 -38.94 23.26 -15.62
CA ARG A 6 -39.65 23.47 -14.36
C ARG A 6 -39.29 22.46 -13.27
N GLN A 7 -38.71 21.31 -13.60
CA GLN A 7 -38.29 20.29 -12.62
C GLN A 7 -36.96 20.60 -11.92
N LEU A 8 -36.20 21.61 -12.38
CA LEU A 8 -34.93 22.03 -11.76
C LEU A 8 -35.09 22.81 -10.45
N THR A 9 -36.32 23.07 -10.01
CA THR A 9 -36.62 23.81 -8.76
C THR A 9 -36.60 22.93 -7.50
N GLY A 10 -36.47 21.60 -7.65
CA GLY A 10 -36.58 20.63 -6.56
C GLY A 10 -35.26 20.04 -6.04
N TRP A 11 -34.12 20.69 -6.23
CA TRP A 11 -32.87 20.23 -5.59
C TRP A 11 -32.91 20.57 -4.10
N ARG A 12 -33.23 19.58 -3.26
CA ARG A 12 -33.12 19.69 -1.79
C ARG A 12 -31.64 19.88 -1.41
N ALA A 13 -31.39 20.70 -0.40
CA ALA A 13 -30.05 20.99 0.15
C ALA A 13 -29.22 19.72 0.47
N ASP A 14 -29.89 18.59 0.73
CA ASP A 14 -29.25 17.30 1.04
C ASP A 14 -28.47 16.69 -0.14
N CYS A 15 -28.93 16.87 -1.40
CA CYS A 15 -28.24 16.35 -2.57
C CYS A 15 -26.89 17.05 -2.83
N TRP A 16 -26.77 18.30 -2.38
CA TRP A 16 -25.59 19.11 -2.64
C TRP A 16 -24.39 18.71 -1.76
N ARG A 17 -24.64 18.12 -0.57
CA ARG A 17 -23.58 17.65 0.34
C ARG A 17 -22.72 16.52 -0.22
N HIS A 18 -23.20 15.81 -1.23
CA HIS A 18 -22.49 14.69 -1.88
C HIS A 18 -21.80 15.09 -3.19
N LEU A 19 -21.95 16.33 -3.66
CA LEU A 19 -21.27 16.81 -4.86
C LEU A 19 -19.83 17.22 -4.53
N SER A 20 -18.88 16.65 -5.26
CA SER A 20 -17.49 17.11 -5.25
C SER A 20 -17.34 18.21 -6.30
N VAL A 21 -16.99 19.41 -5.83
CA VAL A 21 -16.69 20.56 -6.69
C VAL A 21 -15.17 20.71 -6.79
N GLU A 22 -14.69 21.10 -7.96
CA GLU A 22 -13.27 21.32 -8.18
C GLU A 22 -12.71 22.39 -7.24
N LYS A 23 -11.48 22.15 -6.75
CA LYS A 23 -10.83 23.06 -5.79
C LYS A 23 -10.55 24.45 -6.37
N ALA A 24 -10.48 24.58 -7.70
CA ALA A 24 -10.26 25.85 -8.38
C ALA A 24 -11.53 26.70 -8.49
N GLU A 25 -12.72 26.08 -8.53
CA GLU A 25 -13.99 26.79 -8.77
C GLU A 25 -14.67 27.23 -7.48
N GLU A 26 -14.03 28.13 -6.75
CA GLU A 26 -14.45 28.55 -5.39
C GLU A 26 -15.88 29.11 -5.34
N CYS A 27 -16.33 29.78 -6.41
CA CYS A 27 -17.70 30.28 -6.52
C CYS A 27 -18.77 29.19 -6.70
N ARG A 28 -18.40 27.92 -6.82
CA ARG A 28 -19.33 26.78 -6.88
C ARG A 28 -19.45 26.06 -5.55
N TRP A 29 -18.77 26.53 -4.51
CA TRP A 29 -18.70 25.89 -3.19
C TRP A 29 -19.85 26.27 -2.26
N ASN A 30 -20.92 26.84 -2.79
CA ASN A 30 -22.19 26.99 -2.09
C ASN A 30 -23.36 26.78 -3.07
N ILE A 31 -24.53 26.41 -2.54
CA ILE A 31 -25.76 26.22 -3.32
C ILE A 31 -26.11 27.46 -4.15
N ASP A 32 -25.85 28.64 -3.59
CA ASP A 32 -26.09 29.93 -4.20
C ASP A 32 -25.24 30.16 -5.46
N GLY A 33 -23.93 29.96 -5.31
CA GLY A 33 -23.00 30.12 -6.41
C GLY A 33 -23.17 29.06 -7.49
N TRP A 34 -23.41 27.80 -7.09
CA TRP A 34 -23.68 26.71 -8.03
C TRP A 34 -24.99 26.92 -8.80
N GLY A 35 -26.06 27.33 -8.10
CA GLY A 35 -27.35 27.66 -8.70
C GLY A 35 -27.26 28.83 -9.66
N GLY A 36 -26.49 29.87 -9.31
CA GLY A 36 -26.21 31.00 -10.20
C GLY A 36 -25.53 30.57 -11.50
N VAL A 37 -24.42 29.82 -11.40
CA VAL A 37 -23.67 29.34 -12.58
C VAL A 37 -24.52 28.45 -13.48
N LEU A 38 -25.27 27.49 -12.92
CA LEU A 38 -26.11 26.60 -13.72
C LEU A 38 -27.27 27.33 -14.43
N ARG A 39 -27.86 28.34 -13.78
CA ARG A 39 -28.90 29.16 -14.39
C ARG A 39 -28.33 30.01 -15.53
N THR A 40 -27.13 30.58 -15.37
CA THR A 40 -26.45 31.27 -16.47
C THR A 40 -26.09 30.32 -17.61
N HIS A 41 -25.56 29.14 -17.29
CA HIS A 41 -25.23 28.12 -18.28
C HIS A 41 -26.45 27.66 -19.09
N SER A 42 -27.60 27.53 -18.43
CA SER A 42 -28.90 27.17 -19.01
C SER A 42 -29.64 28.35 -19.66
N ARG A 43 -29.03 29.54 -19.72
CA ARG A 43 -29.61 30.79 -20.25
C ARG A 43 -30.90 31.25 -19.56
N MET A 44 -31.09 30.87 -18.30
CA MET A 44 -32.25 31.28 -17.50
C MET A 44 -32.06 32.64 -16.83
N LEU A 45 -30.81 33.07 -16.59
CA LEU A 45 -30.45 34.34 -15.96
C LEU A 45 -29.21 34.94 -16.61
N GLU A 46 -29.17 36.27 -16.68
CA GLU A 46 -27.95 37.01 -17.00
C GLU A 46 -26.98 36.97 -15.82
N ALA A 47 -25.68 36.99 -16.11
CA ALA A 47 -24.65 37.00 -15.09
C ALA A 47 -24.73 38.32 -14.28
N PRO A 48 -24.81 38.28 -12.95
CA PRO A 48 -24.93 39.47 -12.13
C PRO A 48 -23.65 40.31 -12.16
N ARG A 49 -23.80 41.62 -12.01
CA ARG A 49 -22.68 42.56 -11.89
C ARG A 49 -22.51 42.95 -10.43
N TYR A 50 -21.37 42.61 -9.85
CA TYR A 50 -21.02 42.96 -8.49
C TYR A 50 -20.42 44.36 -8.46
N VAL A 51 -20.99 45.23 -7.63
CA VAL A 51 -20.59 46.63 -7.57
C VAL A 51 -20.21 46.99 -6.13
N ARG A 52 -19.04 47.61 -5.99
CA ARG A 52 -18.64 48.23 -4.74
C ARG A 52 -19.30 49.60 -4.63
N VAL A 53 -19.91 49.88 -3.48
CA VAL A 53 -20.58 51.15 -3.18
C VAL A 53 -19.98 51.80 -1.95
N SER A 54 -19.92 53.13 -1.95
CA SER A 54 -19.63 53.91 -0.74
C SER A 54 -20.88 53.98 0.16
N PRO A 55 -20.73 54.12 1.48
CA PRO A 55 -21.86 54.18 2.41
C PRO A 55 -22.81 55.35 2.09
N VAL A 56 -24.12 55.09 2.20
CA VAL A 56 -25.20 56.07 1.87
C VAL A 56 -25.20 57.26 2.84
N SER A 57 -24.78 57.06 4.09
CA SER A 57 -24.55 58.12 5.07
C SER A 57 -23.35 57.78 5.97
N GLY A 58 -22.43 58.73 6.15
CA GLY A 58 -21.25 58.58 7.00
C GLY A 58 -19.95 58.28 6.27
N GLN A 59 -18.90 57.96 7.04
CA GLN A 59 -17.59 57.53 6.52
C GLN A 59 -17.55 56.00 6.39
N PRO A 60 -16.74 55.44 5.46
CA PRO A 60 -16.54 53.99 5.38
C PRO A 60 -15.97 53.45 6.69
N GLN A 61 -16.36 52.22 7.02
CA GLN A 61 -15.83 51.53 8.20
C GLN A 61 -14.33 51.35 8.04
N LYS A 62 -13.55 51.68 9.07
CA LYS A 62 -12.08 51.62 9.03
C LYS A 62 -11.53 50.46 9.83
N LEU A 63 -10.57 49.72 9.28
CA LEU A 63 -9.76 48.71 9.96
C LEU A 63 -8.29 49.13 9.94
N ILE A 64 -7.73 49.42 11.12
CA ILE A 64 -6.36 49.93 11.28
C ILE A 64 -5.44 48.79 11.67
N ILE A 65 -4.42 48.51 10.86
CA ILE A 65 -3.42 47.47 11.10
C ILE A 65 -2.20 48.10 11.76
N THR A 66 -1.77 47.52 12.89
CA THR A 66 -0.62 47.99 13.66
C THR A 66 0.65 47.18 13.36
N LYS A 67 1.84 47.71 13.68
CA LYS A 67 3.14 47.12 13.28
C LYS A 67 3.40 45.76 13.94
N GLU A 68 2.81 45.53 15.11
CA GLU A 68 2.96 44.33 15.93
C GLU A 68 2.40 43.09 15.21
N THR A 69 1.42 43.28 14.32
CA THR A 69 0.80 42.20 13.55
C THR A 69 1.77 41.50 12.60
N ALA A 70 2.83 42.19 12.14
CA ALA A 70 3.83 41.62 11.24
C ALA A 70 4.57 40.40 11.80
N ALA A 71 4.69 40.29 13.13
CA ALA A 71 5.32 39.14 13.79
C ALA A 71 4.48 37.85 13.67
N VAL A 72 3.17 37.98 13.43
CA VAL A 72 2.24 36.85 13.42
C VAL A 72 1.58 36.67 12.05
N ARG A 73 0.85 37.71 11.61
CA ARG A 73 0.00 37.76 10.42
C ARG A 73 -0.06 39.21 9.93
N PRO A 74 0.73 39.57 8.90
CA PRO A 74 0.94 40.96 8.51
C PRO A 74 -0.25 41.63 7.81
N TYR A 75 -1.20 40.86 7.25
CA TYR A 75 -2.24 41.40 6.38
C TYR A 75 -3.64 41.15 6.94
N ALA A 76 -4.54 42.11 6.71
CA ALA A 76 -5.97 41.95 6.92
C ALA A 76 -6.73 42.74 5.85
N VAL A 77 -7.89 42.23 5.43
CA VAL A 77 -8.81 42.91 4.52
C VAL A 77 -10.22 42.85 5.10
N ALA A 78 -11.09 43.81 4.79
CA ALA A 78 -12.44 43.86 5.34
C ALA A 78 -13.48 44.36 4.33
N ALA A 79 -14.74 44.04 4.57
CA ALA A 79 -15.89 44.52 3.78
C ALA A 79 -17.16 44.55 4.66
N VAL A 80 -18.18 45.28 4.19
CA VAL A 80 -19.49 45.33 4.85
C VAL A 80 -20.59 44.89 3.90
N LEU A 81 -21.47 44.00 4.37
CA LEU A 81 -22.74 43.68 3.72
C LEU A 81 -23.87 44.36 4.50
N ARG A 82 -24.60 45.28 3.85
CA ARG A 82 -25.72 46.03 4.44
C ARG A 82 -27.05 45.33 4.17
N ASP A 83 -27.96 45.42 5.14
CA ASP A 83 -29.34 44.96 5.05
C ASP A 83 -29.50 43.55 4.44
N ILE A 84 -28.68 42.60 4.90
CA ILE A 84 -28.80 41.20 4.47
C ILE A 84 -30.04 40.55 5.10
N THR A 85 -30.74 39.75 4.31
CA THR A 85 -31.90 38.98 4.79
C THR A 85 -31.52 37.51 5.04
N PHE A 86 -31.28 37.17 6.30
CA PHE A 86 -31.04 35.80 6.73
C PHE A 86 -32.34 35.02 6.94
N THR A 87 -32.51 33.96 6.16
CA THR A 87 -33.39 32.83 6.50
C THR A 87 -32.54 31.73 7.16
N GLN A 88 -33.16 30.75 7.83
CA GLN A 88 -32.42 29.63 8.43
C GLN A 88 -31.50 28.94 7.40
N GLU A 89 -32.02 28.65 6.22
CA GLU A 89 -31.26 28.02 5.13
C GLU A 89 -30.07 28.89 4.67
N ARG A 90 -30.28 30.20 4.50
CA ARG A 90 -29.21 31.12 4.07
C ARG A 90 -28.15 31.31 5.14
N TYR A 91 -28.55 31.33 6.40
CA TYR A 91 -27.62 31.42 7.52
C TYR A 91 -26.73 30.18 7.60
N ASP A 92 -27.32 28.98 7.54
CA ASP A 92 -26.57 27.72 7.54
C ASP A 92 -25.62 27.64 6.33
N SER A 93 -26.11 28.08 5.17
CA SER A 93 -25.34 28.19 3.93
C SER A 93 -24.16 29.19 4.04
N PHE A 94 -24.34 30.32 4.74
CA PHE A 94 -23.29 31.31 5.01
C PHE A 94 -22.16 30.74 5.87
N ILE A 95 -22.52 30.08 6.97
CA ILE A 95 -21.56 29.42 7.86
C ILE A 95 -20.87 28.26 7.15
N GLU A 96 -21.60 27.48 6.34
CA GLU A 96 -21.03 26.37 5.58
C GLU A 96 -19.99 26.85 4.57
N LEU A 97 -20.26 27.94 3.83
CA LEU A 97 -19.27 28.52 2.91
C LEU A 97 -18.02 28.98 3.66
N GLN A 98 -18.18 29.67 4.79
CA GLN A 98 -17.06 30.11 5.62
C GLN A 98 -16.17 28.93 6.04
N GLU A 99 -16.75 27.84 6.54
CA GLU A 99 -15.99 26.66 6.96
C GLU A 99 -15.36 25.92 5.77
N LYS A 100 -16.03 25.83 4.61
CA LYS A 100 -15.44 25.24 3.39
C LYS A 100 -14.23 26.03 2.90
N LEU A 101 -14.32 27.36 2.88
CA LEU A 101 -13.18 28.23 2.55
C LEU A 101 -12.05 28.04 3.56
N HIS A 102 -12.36 27.95 4.86
CA HIS A 102 -11.37 27.72 5.91
C HIS A 102 -10.62 26.40 5.75
N GLN A 103 -11.31 25.31 5.41
CA GLN A 103 -10.70 24.00 5.29
C GLN A 103 -9.80 23.88 4.05
N ASN A 104 -10.21 24.47 2.93
CA ASN A 104 -9.54 24.30 1.64
C ASN A 104 -8.60 25.47 1.29
N ILE A 105 -9.10 26.59 0.71
CA ILE A 105 -8.26 27.69 0.20
C ILE A 105 -7.39 28.29 1.31
N CYS A 106 -7.94 28.38 2.52
CA CYS A 106 -7.25 28.91 3.69
C CYS A 106 -6.29 27.90 4.34
N ARG A 107 -6.26 26.63 3.88
CA ARG A 107 -5.51 25.50 4.45
C ARG A 107 -5.71 25.35 5.96
N LYS A 108 -6.93 25.02 6.37
CA LYS A 108 -7.33 24.95 7.79
C LYS A 108 -6.95 26.23 8.54
N ARG A 109 -7.39 27.37 8.00
CA ARG A 109 -7.14 28.72 8.53
C ARG A 109 -5.68 29.17 8.62
N SER A 110 -4.71 28.34 8.21
CA SER A 110 -3.27 28.63 8.33
C SER A 110 -2.86 29.87 7.53
N ILE A 111 -3.43 30.03 6.32
CA ILE A 111 -3.08 31.13 5.43
C ILE A 111 -4.00 32.33 5.64
N VAL A 112 -5.32 32.12 5.66
CA VAL A 112 -6.35 33.15 5.83
C VAL A 112 -7.33 32.70 6.91
N ALA A 113 -7.78 33.60 7.77
CA ALA A 113 -8.87 33.35 8.71
C ALA A 113 -9.94 34.43 8.53
N ILE A 114 -11.18 33.98 8.37
CA ILE A 114 -12.36 34.82 8.13
C ILE A 114 -13.11 34.94 9.45
N GLY A 115 -13.32 36.16 9.90
CA GLY A 115 -14.32 36.50 10.90
C GLY A 115 -15.52 37.17 10.26
N THR A 116 -16.65 37.00 10.93
CA THR A 116 -17.95 37.51 10.52
C THR A 116 -18.62 38.04 11.77
N HIS A 117 -18.98 39.31 11.73
CA HIS A 117 -19.39 40.08 12.89
C HIS A 117 -20.70 40.81 12.62
N ASP A 118 -21.57 40.86 13.62
CA ASP A 118 -22.73 41.75 13.60
C ASP A 118 -22.26 43.19 13.78
N LEU A 119 -22.44 44.00 12.74
CA LEU A 119 -22.03 45.40 12.75
C LEU A 119 -22.95 46.25 13.66
N ASP A 120 -24.19 45.82 13.91
CA ASP A 120 -25.13 46.59 14.73
C ASP A 120 -24.78 46.53 16.23
N THR A 121 -23.95 45.57 16.65
CA THR A 121 -23.44 45.47 18.03
C THR A 121 -22.09 46.15 18.21
N THR A 122 -21.44 46.63 17.16
CA THR A 122 -20.08 47.20 17.21
C THR A 122 -20.04 48.61 16.62
N SER A 123 -18.94 49.32 16.83
CA SER A 123 -18.79 50.74 16.47
C SER A 123 -17.36 51.06 16.05
N GLY A 124 -17.13 51.19 14.75
CA GLY A 124 -15.80 51.53 14.22
C GLY A 124 -15.25 52.88 14.72
N PRO A 125 -13.94 53.12 14.57
CA PRO A 125 -12.96 52.34 13.82
C PRO A 125 -12.45 51.09 14.54
N PHE A 126 -12.18 50.04 13.76
CA PHE A 126 -11.63 48.77 14.23
C PHE A 126 -10.10 48.77 14.20
N THR A 127 -9.46 48.09 15.15
CA THR A 127 -7.99 48.01 15.24
C THR A 127 -7.53 46.55 15.25
N TYR A 128 -6.72 46.17 14.25
CA TYR A 128 -6.03 44.89 14.20
C TYR A 128 -4.61 45.03 14.79
N THR A 129 -4.39 44.35 15.91
CA THR A 129 -3.12 44.41 16.64
C THR A 129 -2.70 43.04 17.17
N ALA A 130 -1.50 42.95 17.72
CA ALA A 130 -1.01 41.73 18.38
C ALA A 130 -0.50 42.08 19.78
N LYS A 131 -1.01 41.36 20.78
CA LYS A 131 -0.68 41.58 22.20
C LYS A 131 -0.20 40.29 22.87
N PRO A 132 0.52 40.38 24.00
CA PRO A 132 0.82 39.21 24.82
C PRO A 132 -0.46 38.47 25.23
N PRO A 133 -0.45 37.12 25.30
CA PRO A 133 -1.65 36.33 25.56
C PRO A 133 -2.23 36.53 26.97
N SER A 134 -1.50 37.12 27.90
CA SER A 134 -1.98 37.49 29.24
C SER A 134 -2.82 38.78 29.27
N GLU A 135 -2.72 39.62 28.25
CA GLU A 135 -3.40 40.92 28.19
C GLU A 135 -4.72 40.89 27.40
N ILE A 136 -5.01 39.76 26.76
CA ILE A 136 -6.20 39.58 25.94
C ILE A 136 -7.23 38.83 26.76
N CYS A 137 -8.30 39.53 27.16
CA CYS A 137 -9.44 38.95 27.89
C CYS A 137 -10.72 39.24 27.12
N PHE A 138 -11.50 38.20 26.82
CA PHE A 138 -12.81 38.33 26.17
C PHE A 138 -13.67 37.08 26.38
N GLN A 139 -14.96 37.22 26.11
CA GLN A 139 -15.92 36.12 26.08
C GLN A 139 -15.90 35.46 24.68
N PRO A 140 -15.36 34.23 24.53
CA PRO A 140 -15.34 33.55 23.24
C PRO A 140 -16.74 32.99 22.89
N LEU A 141 -16.95 32.72 21.61
CA LEU A 141 -18.20 32.19 21.10
C LEU A 141 -18.70 30.96 21.87
N ASN A 142 -20.00 30.97 22.22
CA ASN A 142 -20.68 29.88 22.95
C ASN A 142 -20.14 29.61 24.37
N GLN A 143 -19.43 30.55 24.98
CA GLN A 143 -19.06 30.51 26.40
C GLN A 143 -19.76 31.64 27.16
N THR A 144 -19.98 31.45 28.46
CA THR A 144 -20.63 32.44 29.33
C THR A 144 -19.68 33.24 30.20
N LYS A 145 -18.42 32.80 30.31
CA LYS A 145 -17.38 33.45 31.10
C LYS A 145 -16.36 34.12 30.19
N GLU A 146 -15.78 35.21 30.67
CA GLU A 146 -14.59 35.81 30.08
C GLU A 146 -13.37 34.97 30.43
N PHE A 147 -12.48 34.79 29.46
CA PHE A 147 -11.24 34.05 29.62
C PHE A 147 -10.08 34.87 29.08
N THR A 148 -8.92 34.65 29.67
CA THR A 148 -7.66 35.17 29.13
C THR A 148 -7.20 34.28 27.96
N ALA A 149 -6.51 34.82 26.95
CA ALA A 149 -6.06 34.01 25.80
C ALA A 149 -5.16 32.82 26.19
N THR A 150 -4.38 32.96 27.28
CA THR A 150 -3.60 31.85 27.85
C THR A 150 -4.51 30.70 28.37
N GLU A 151 -5.60 31.05 29.04
CA GLU A 151 -6.59 30.09 29.55
C GLU A 151 -7.36 29.45 28.40
N LEU A 152 -7.74 30.24 27.37
CA LEU A 152 -8.42 29.76 26.17
C LEU A 152 -7.62 28.68 25.45
N MET A 153 -6.31 28.87 25.30
CA MET A 153 -5.44 27.87 24.68
C MET A 153 -5.47 26.55 25.45
N SER A 154 -5.44 26.61 26.78
CA SER A 154 -5.52 25.40 27.62
C SER A 154 -6.88 24.70 27.53
N LEU A 155 -7.97 25.47 27.47
CA LEU A 155 -9.34 24.97 27.35
C LEU A 155 -9.51 24.22 26.02
N TYR A 156 -9.16 24.87 24.90
CA TYR A 156 -9.39 24.32 23.57
C TYR A 156 -8.45 23.19 23.16
N ARG A 157 -7.39 22.88 23.92
CA ARG A 157 -6.60 21.65 23.70
C ARG A 157 -7.44 20.39 23.85
N THR A 158 -8.51 20.45 24.63
CA THR A 158 -9.46 19.34 24.80
C THR A 158 -10.59 19.34 23.76
N ASP A 159 -10.78 20.44 23.05
CA ASP A 159 -11.85 20.60 22.07
C ASP A 159 -11.54 19.82 20.78
N SER A 160 -12.54 19.10 20.25
CA SER A 160 -12.34 18.23 19.08
C SER A 160 -12.14 19.01 17.78
N HIS A 161 -12.73 20.20 17.64
CA HIS A 161 -12.66 21.02 16.43
C HIS A 161 -11.50 22.01 16.50
N LEU A 162 -11.39 22.75 17.61
CA LEU A 162 -10.45 23.86 17.74
C LEU A 162 -9.00 23.43 18.02
N LYS A 163 -8.75 22.24 18.58
CA LYS A 163 -7.37 21.75 18.84
C LYS A 163 -6.49 21.77 17.60
N HIS A 164 -7.09 21.59 16.42
CA HIS A 164 -6.38 21.54 15.16
C HIS A 164 -5.83 22.89 14.72
N TYR A 165 -6.28 24.01 15.30
CA TYR A 165 -5.88 25.36 14.91
C TYR A 165 -4.92 26.03 15.93
N LEU A 166 -4.81 25.52 17.15
CA LEU A 166 -4.02 26.16 18.22
C LEU A 166 -2.55 26.31 17.85
N HIS A 167 -1.95 25.27 17.27
CA HIS A 167 -0.54 25.24 16.84
C HIS A 167 -0.16 26.35 15.84
N ILE A 168 -1.13 27.05 15.24
CA ILE A 168 -0.85 28.14 14.29
C ILE A 168 -0.25 29.37 15.00
N ILE A 169 -0.66 29.63 16.25
CA ILE A 169 -0.22 30.81 17.02
C ILE A 169 0.38 30.46 18.39
N GLU A 170 0.25 29.23 18.87
CA GLU A 170 0.70 28.79 20.21
C GLU A 170 2.17 29.09 20.52
N ASP A 171 3.06 28.96 19.54
CA ASP A 171 4.50 29.20 19.72
C ASP A 171 4.93 30.66 19.58
N LYS A 172 3.98 31.60 19.37
CA LYS A 172 4.29 33.00 19.10
C LYS A 172 4.23 33.85 20.38
N PRO A 173 5.11 34.87 20.51
CA PRO A 173 5.17 35.72 21.71
C PRO A 173 3.95 36.63 21.87
N VAL A 174 3.25 36.93 20.78
CA VAL A 174 2.06 37.78 20.75
C VAL A 174 0.97 37.11 19.92
N TYR A 175 -0.29 37.32 20.31
CA TYR A 175 -1.46 36.80 19.62
C TYR A 175 -2.20 37.93 18.93
N PRO A 176 -2.70 37.70 17.69
CA PRO A 176 -3.40 38.73 16.96
C PRO A 176 -4.85 38.84 17.45
N VAL A 177 -5.35 40.07 17.53
CA VAL A 177 -6.64 40.43 18.12
C VAL A 177 -7.21 41.64 17.38
N ILE A 178 -8.53 41.66 17.22
CA ILE A 178 -9.26 42.78 16.61
C ILE A 178 -10.13 43.45 17.68
N TYR A 179 -9.98 44.77 17.81
CA TYR A 179 -10.72 45.60 18.75
C TYR A 179 -11.66 46.57 18.04
N ASP A 180 -12.74 46.91 18.72
CA ASP A 180 -13.65 48.00 18.38
C ASP A 180 -13.19 49.35 18.97
N SER A 181 -13.84 50.47 18.60
CA SER A 181 -13.55 51.78 19.20
C SER A 181 -13.78 51.82 20.72
N ASN A 182 -14.73 51.02 21.22
CA ASN A 182 -15.02 50.86 22.65
C ASN A 182 -14.02 49.93 23.38
N GLY A 183 -13.02 49.40 22.69
CA GLY A 183 -12.07 48.44 23.27
C GLY A 183 -12.61 47.01 23.43
N ILE A 184 -13.76 46.71 22.83
CA ILE A 184 -14.35 45.36 22.83
C ILE A 184 -13.60 44.48 21.83
N VAL A 185 -13.29 43.24 22.22
CA VAL A 185 -12.66 42.25 21.33
C VAL A 185 -13.68 41.66 20.37
N LEU A 186 -13.46 41.82 19.06
CA LEU A 186 -14.25 41.19 18.00
C LEU A 186 -13.85 39.73 17.82
N SER A 187 -12.57 39.47 17.62
CA SER A 187 -12.03 38.14 17.35
C SER A 187 -10.58 38.01 17.79
N MET A 188 -10.16 36.76 18.02
CA MET A 188 -8.76 36.36 18.17
C MET A 188 -8.41 35.43 17.01
N PRO A 189 -8.04 35.97 15.84
CA PRO A 189 -7.68 35.16 14.68
C PRO A 189 -6.46 34.26 14.98
N PRO A 190 -6.33 33.05 14.40
CA PRO A 190 -7.29 32.31 13.58
C PRO A 190 -8.22 31.38 14.39
N ILE A 191 -8.29 31.55 15.71
CA ILE A 191 -8.89 30.54 16.60
C ILE A 191 -10.40 30.72 16.73
N ILE A 192 -10.85 31.84 17.30
CA ILE A 192 -12.25 32.02 17.69
C ILE A 192 -12.67 33.49 17.66
N ASN A 193 -13.96 33.72 17.40
CA ASN A 193 -14.60 35.03 17.47
C ASN A 193 -15.20 35.26 18.87
N GLY A 194 -15.46 36.52 19.22
CA GLY A 194 -16.12 36.91 20.45
C GLY A 194 -17.64 36.72 20.37
N ASP A 195 -18.26 36.36 21.50
CA ASP A 195 -19.71 36.11 21.58
C ASP A 195 -20.55 37.39 21.36
N HIS A 196 -20.01 38.54 21.75
CA HIS A 196 -20.65 39.86 21.61
C HIS A 196 -20.99 40.24 20.15
N THR A 197 -20.22 39.73 19.20
CA THR A 197 -20.35 40.07 17.77
C THR A 197 -20.90 38.92 16.94
N LYS A 198 -21.48 37.92 17.62
CA LYS A 198 -22.05 36.73 17.02
C LYS A 198 -23.17 37.09 16.05
N ILE A 199 -23.03 36.65 14.81
CA ILE A 199 -24.10 36.74 13.82
C ILE A 199 -25.28 35.84 14.19
N SER A 200 -26.49 36.33 13.94
CA SER A 200 -27.75 35.64 14.22
C SER A 200 -28.72 35.84 13.05
N LEU A 201 -29.87 35.15 13.10
CA LEU A 201 -30.95 35.34 12.12
C LEU A 201 -31.51 36.77 12.08
N LYS A 202 -31.29 37.57 13.14
CA LYS A 202 -31.76 38.96 13.22
C LYS A 202 -30.75 39.97 12.68
N THR A 203 -29.50 39.55 12.49
CA THR A 203 -28.41 40.42 12.03
C THR A 203 -28.73 40.95 10.64
N LYS A 204 -28.63 42.26 10.46
CA LYS A 204 -28.87 42.93 9.17
C LYS A 204 -27.59 43.42 8.53
N ASN A 205 -26.63 43.86 9.33
CA ASN A 205 -25.38 44.41 8.83
C ASN A 205 -24.24 43.51 9.27
N VAL A 206 -23.48 42.98 8.31
CA VAL A 206 -22.38 42.06 8.59
C VAL A 206 -21.06 42.73 8.24
N PHE A 207 -20.19 42.88 9.24
CA PHE A 207 -18.80 43.24 9.03
C PHE A 207 -17.98 41.96 8.87
N ILE A 208 -17.24 41.86 7.77
CA ILE A 208 -16.45 40.69 7.41
C ILE A 208 -14.99 41.11 7.40
N GLU A 209 -14.16 40.41 8.15
CA GLU A 209 -12.72 40.62 8.13
C GLU A 209 -11.95 39.33 7.85
N CYS A 210 -10.91 39.43 7.04
CA CYS A 210 -10.06 38.32 6.64
C CYS A 210 -8.62 38.65 7.02
N THR A 211 -8.09 37.99 8.05
CA THR A 211 -6.68 38.12 8.46
C THR A 211 -5.81 37.04 7.80
N ALA A 212 -4.61 37.39 7.35
CA ALA A 212 -3.83 36.48 6.53
C ALA A 212 -2.30 36.66 6.62
N THR A 213 -1.61 35.61 6.21
CA THR A 213 -0.19 35.63 5.86
C THR A 213 0.04 35.98 4.39
N ASP A 214 -0.94 35.70 3.52
CA ASP A 214 -0.93 36.01 2.09
C ASP A 214 -2.08 36.97 1.76
N LEU A 215 -1.72 38.19 1.32
CA LEU A 215 -2.67 39.23 0.97
C LEU A 215 -3.55 38.85 -0.23
N THR A 216 -3.00 38.19 -1.25
CA THR A 216 -3.75 37.87 -2.47
C THR A 216 -4.88 36.90 -2.19
N LYS A 217 -4.59 35.85 -1.40
CA LYS A 217 -5.60 34.89 -0.95
C LYS A 217 -6.63 35.54 -0.04
N ALA A 218 -6.24 36.46 0.83
CA ALA A 218 -7.18 37.19 1.68
C ALA A 218 -8.20 37.98 0.84
N LYS A 219 -7.73 38.68 -0.20
CA LYS A 219 -8.59 39.39 -1.15
C LYS A 219 -9.55 38.46 -1.87
N VAL A 220 -9.05 37.35 -2.41
CA VAL A 220 -9.90 36.37 -3.11
C VAL A 220 -10.97 35.82 -2.17
N VAL A 221 -10.60 35.40 -0.96
CA VAL A 221 -11.56 34.87 0.04
C VAL A 221 -12.63 35.89 0.41
N LEU A 222 -12.22 37.16 0.63
CA LEU A 222 -13.15 38.24 0.91
C LEU A 222 -14.10 38.46 -0.27
N ASP A 223 -13.56 38.62 -1.48
CA ASP A 223 -14.29 38.84 -2.72
C ASP A 223 -15.28 37.68 -2.99
N THR A 224 -14.87 36.43 -2.81
CA THR A 224 -15.76 35.26 -2.94
C THR A 224 -16.90 35.30 -1.93
N LEU A 225 -16.63 35.56 -0.65
CA LEU A 225 -17.67 35.58 0.38
C LEU A 225 -18.69 36.70 0.14
N VAL A 226 -18.22 37.92 -0.17
CA VAL A 226 -19.11 39.07 -0.40
C VAL A 226 -19.89 38.94 -1.70
N THR A 227 -19.28 38.45 -2.78
CA THR A 227 -19.97 38.29 -4.07
C THR A 227 -21.09 37.25 -3.96
N MET A 228 -20.87 36.13 -3.27
CA MET A 228 -21.91 35.09 -3.10
C MET A 228 -23.13 35.58 -2.31
N PHE A 229 -22.93 36.36 -1.24
CA PHE A 229 -24.01 36.76 -0.34
C PHE A 229 -24.61 38.14 -0.60
N SER A 230 -23.95 38.97 -1.41
CA SER A 230 -24.48 40.28 -1.84
C SER A 230 -25.83 40.20 -2.56
N GLN A 231 -26.21 39.04 -3.12
CA GLN A 231 -27.54 38.84 -3.72
C GLN A 231 -28.70 38.95 -2.73
N TYR A 232 -28.43 38.81 -1.43
CA TYR A 232 -29.42 38.83 -0.35
C TYR A 232 -29.49 40.17 0.40
N CYS A 233 -28.72 41.16 -0.05
CA CYS A 233 -28.80 42.53 0.42
C CYS A 233 -30.03 43.24 -0.16
N SER A 234 -30.51 44.29 0.54
CA SER A 234 -31.65 45.11 0.10
C SER A 234 -31.43 45.71 -1.29
N GLN A 235 -30.20 46.12 -1.59
CA GLN A 235 -29.70 46.37 -2.93
C GLN A 235 -28.90 45.14 -3.39
N PRO A 236 -29.45 44.32 -4.30
CA PRO A 236 -28.77 43.09 -4.71
C PRO A 236 -27.43 43.38 -5.41
N PHE A 237 -26.45 42.51 -5.14
CA PHE A 237 -25.11 42.53 -5.75
C PHE A 237 -24.26 43.78 -5.45
N THR A 238 -24.60 44.51 -4.39
CA THR A 238 -23.79 45.62 -3.88
C THR A 238 -23.04 45.24 -2.60
N VAL A 239 -21.83 45.78 -2.44
CA VAL A 239 -21.00 45.59 -1.25
C VAL A 239 -20.48 46.95 -0.80
N GLU A 240 -20.64 47.26 0.49
CA GLU A 240 -20.12 48.51 1.07
C GLU A 240 -18.61 48.40 1.28
N GLU A 241 -17.89 49.42 0.83
CA GLU A 241 -16.43 49.46 0.96
C GLU A 241 -15.97 49.75 2.39
N ALA A 242 -14.92 49.04 2.82
CA ALA A 242 -14.21 49.27 4.06
C ALA A 242 -12.79 49.79 3.77
N GLU A 243 -12.35 50.73 4.60
CA GLU A 243 -11.05 51.37 4.51
C GLU A 243 -10.04 50.63 5.41
N VAL A 244 -9.04 50.01 4.83
CA VAL A 244 -7.96 49.33 5.57
C VAL A 244 -6.72 50.20 5.57
N VAL A 245 -6.24 50.56 6.76
CA VAL A 245 -5.04 51.38 6.96
C VAL A 245 -3.89 50.47 7.38
N TYR A 246 -2.86 50.40 6.56
CA TYR A 246 -1.68 49.57 6.81
C TYR A 246 -0.66 50.28 7.72
N PRO A 247 0.30 49.54 8.33
CA PRO A 247 1.28 50.12 9.25
C PRO A 247 2.25 51.13 8.63
N ASP A 248 2.33 51.17 7.30
CA ASP A 248 3.10 52.12 6.49
C ASP A 248 2.33 53.45 6.25
N GLY A 249 1.09 53.55 6.75
CA GLY A 249 0.20 54.70 6.53
C GLY A 249 -0.53 54.64 5.19
N LYS A 250 -0.37 53.57 4.40
CA LYS A 250 -1.09 53.38 3.15
C LYS A 250 -2.52 52.95 3.46
N THR A 251 -3.47 53.63 2.82
CA THR A 251 -4.89 53.28 2.89
C THR A 251 -5.32 52.55 1.62
N CYS A 252 -6.04 51.45 1.76
CA CYS A 252 -6.65 50.73 0.64
C CYS A 252 -8.13 50.46 0.90
N LEU A 253 -8.94 50.47 -0.16
CA LEU A 253 -10.38 50.22 -0.10
C LEU A 253 -10.65 48.77 -0.53
N TYR A 254 -11.40 48.05 0.30
CA TYR A 254 -11.81 46.67 0.07
C TYR A 254 -13.34 46.54 0.12
N PRO A 255 -13.96 45.58 -0.59
CA PRO A 255 -13.33 44.66 -1.54
C PRO A 255 -12.81 45.39 -2.80
N GLU A 256 -11.89 44.76 -3.54
CA GLU A 256 -11.37 45.35 -4.78
C GLU A 256 -12.27 45.04 -5.98
N LEU A 257 -12.92 43.86 -5.99
CA LEU A 257 -13.81 43.38 -7.06
C LEU A 257 -13.27 43.64 -8.47
N PRO A 258 -12.04 43.22 -8.80
CA PRO A 258 -11.43 43.52 -10.09
C PRO A 258 -12.11 42.76 -11.23
N TYR A 259 -12.70 43.49 -12.17
CA TYR A 259 -13.12 42.94 -13.46
C TYR A 259 -11.96 43.01 -14.45
N ARG A 260 -11.26 41.90 -14.63
CA ARG A 260 -10.13 41.80 -15.56
C ARG A 260 -10.64 41.66 -16.98
N LYS A 261 -9.91 42.21 -17.95
CA LYS A 261 -10.24 42.08 -19.37
C LYS A 261 -9.07 41.46 -20.10
N GLU A 262 -9.34 40.37 -20.81
CA GLU A 262 -8.37 39.70 -21.66
C GLU A 262 -8.87 39.63 -23.09
N LYS A 263 -7.93 39.63 -24.05
CA LYS A 263 -8.24 39.57 -25.48
C LYS A 263 -7.69 38.28 -26.07
N LEU A 264 -8.52 37.55 -26.78
CA LEU A 264 -8.21 36.24 -27.34
C LEU A 264 -8.73 36.15 -28.78
N SER A 265 -8.02 35.40 -29.62
CA SER A 265 -8.51 35.07 -30.96
C SER A 265 -9.43 33.85 -30.94
N GLY A 266 -10.53 33.90 -31.70
CA GLY A 266 -11.42 32.76 -31.88
C GLY A 266 -10.72 31.57 -32.54
N GLU A 267 -9.84 31.81 -33.50
CA GLU A 267 -9.01 30.81 -34.15
C GLU A 267 -8.09 30.10 -33.16
N PHE A 268 -7.51 30.83 -32.21
CA PHE A 268 -6.69 30.24 -31.15
C PHE A 268 -7.50 29.26 -30.30
N VAL A 269 -8.73 29.64 -29.91
CA VAL A 269 -9.65 28.79 -29.14
C VAL A 269 -10.02 27.54 -29.94
N ASN A 270 -10.46 27.71 -31.19
CA ASN A 270 -10.80 26.61 -32.09
C ASN A 270 -9.66 25.62 -32.27
N ARG A 271 -8.43 26.12 -32.51
CA ARG A 271 -7.24 25.29 -32.71
C ARG A 271 -6.87 24.50 -31.45
N LYS A 272 -7.04 25.08 -30.26
CA LYS A 272 -6.73 24.42 -29.00
C LYS A 272 -7.74 23.35 -28.63
N ILE A 273 -9.04 23.61 -28.84
CA ILE A 273 -10.10 22.65 -28.53
C ILE A 273 -10.20 21.56 -29.62
N GLY A 274 -9.89 21.91 -30.88
CA GLY A 274 -10.10 21.05 -32.04
C GLY A 274 -11.51 21.14 -32.62
N ILE A 275 -12.15 22.32 -32.52
CA ILE A 275 -13.48 22.60 -33.08
C ILE A 275 -13.38 23.66 -34.19
N ASN A 276 -14.46 23.86 -34.94
CA ASN A 276 -14.54 24.85 -36.01
C ASN A 276 -15.82 25.69 -35.87
N GLU A 277 -15.89 26.48 -34.80
CA GLU A 277 -17.03 27.35 -34.49
C GLU A 277 -16.76 28.80 -34.85
N SER A 278 -17.82 29.57 -35.11
CA SER A 278 -17.67 31.01 -35.34
C SER A 278 -17.23 31.74 -34.07
N THR A 279 -16.50 32.84 -34.21
CA THR A 279 -16.08 33.71 -33.10
C THR A 279 -17.26 34.20 -32.25
N GLU A 280 -18.42 34.41 -32.89
CA GLU A 280 -19.68 34.77 -32.23
C GLU A 280 -20.20 33.63 -31.36
N THR A 281 -20.19 32.39 -31.89
CA THR A 281 -20.56 31.20 -31.13
C THR A 281 -19.63 31.03 -29.92
N VAL A 282 -18.31 31.18 -30.11
CA VAL A 282 -17.33 31.08 -29.02
C VAL A 282 -17.60 32.13 -27.94
N ALA A 283 -17.88 33.38 -28.30
CA ALA A 283 -18.24 34.42 -27.33
C ALA A 283 -19.54 34.07 -26.56
N GLN A 284 -20.54 33.47 -27.22
CA GLN A 284 -21.76 32.99 -26.56
C GLN A 284 -21.48 31.82 -25.60
N LEU A 285 -20.57 30.91 -25.96
CA LEU A 285 -20.17 29.79 -25.11
C LEU A 285 -19.48 30.29 -23.84
N LEU A 286 -18.54 31.22 -23.97
CA LEU A 286 -17.88 31.86 -22.82
C LEU A 286 -18.86 32.60 -21.93
N THR A 287 -19.83 33.31 -22.52
CA THR A 287 -20.87 34.02 -21.77
C THR A 287 -21.74 33.05 -20.96
N ARG A 288 -22.00 31.84 -21.45
CA ARG A 288 -22.69 30.77 -20.69
C ARG A 288 -21.90 30.31 -19.45
N MET A 289 -20.59 30.50 -19.44
CA MET A 289 -19.70 30.19 -18.30
C MET A 289 -19.46 31.40 -17.39
N CYS A 290 -20.35 32.41 -17.45
CA CYS A 290 -20.24 33.65 -16.69
C CYS A 290 -19.04 34.54 -17.10
N LEU A 291 -18.41 34.28 -18.26
CA LEU A 291 -17.37 35.13 -18.83
C LEU A 291 -17.98 36.02 -19.92
N LEU A 292 -18.40 37.23 -19.53
CA LEU A 292 -19.05 38.14 -20.46
C LEU A 292 -18.10 38.47 -21.61
N SER A 293 -18.44 37.99 -22.79
CA SER A 293 -17.55 38.04 -23.95
C SER A 293 -18.18 38.86 -25.07
N LYS A 294 -17.42 39.82 -25.62
CA LYS A 294 -17.88 40.69 -26.71
C LYS A 294 -16.88 40.63 -27.87
N LEU A 295 -17.40 40.71 -29.09
CA LEU A 295 -16.56 40.89 -30.26
C LEU A 295 -16.03 42.33 -30.27
N THR A 296 -14.74 42.49 -30.55
CA THR A 296 -14.12 43.82 -30.61
C THR A 296 -14.41 44.57 -31.91
N GLY A 297 -14.99 43.90 -32.92
CA GLY A 297 -15.26 44.46 -34.25
C GLY A 297 -14.03 44.62 -35.14
N VAL A 298 -12.83 44.25 -34.64
CA VAL A 298 -11.56 44.34 -35.37
C VAL A 298 -10.98 42.93 -35.50
N GLY A 299 -11.16 42.31 -36.66
CA GLY A 299 -10.68 40.95 -36.94
C GLY A 299 -11.36 39.87 -36.12
N ASP A 300 -10.66 38.75 -35.89
CA ASP A 300 -11.10 37.60 -35.11
C ASP A 300 -10.68 37.72 -33.64
N GLN A 301 -11.16 38.73 -32.93
CA GLN A 301 -10.76 39.01 -31.54
C GLN A 301 -11.98 39.16 -30.62
N ILE A 302 -11.96 38.39 -29.54
CA ILE A 302 -12.94 38.36 -28.45
C ILE A 302 -12.32 39.08 -27.25
N GLU A 303 -13.01 40.10 -26.73
CA GLU A 303 -12.72 40.67 -25.42
C GLU A 303 -13.55 39.92 -24.38
N VAL A 304 -12.87 39.27 -23.44
CA VAL A 304 -13.46 38.48 -22.36
C VAL A 304 -13.30 39.26 -21.06
N GLU A 305 -14.43 39.56 -20.43
CA GLU A 305 -14.48 40.18 -19.10
C GLU A 305 -14.57 39.07 -18.04
N ILE A 306 -13.49 38.96 -17.26
CA ILE A 306 -13.34 37.98 -16.18
C ILE A 306 -13.91 38.60 -14.89
N PRO A 307 -14.99 38.03 -14.31
CA PRO A 307 -15.58 38.54 -13.09
C PRO A 307 -14.69 38.24 -11.87
N PRO A 308 -14.84 38.99 -10.77
CA PRO A 308 -14.08 38.76 -9.53
C PRO A 308 -14.40 37.40 -8.87
N THR A 309 -15.50 36.76 -9.27
CA THR A 309 -15.85 35.39 -8.87
C THR A 309 -14.94 34.33 -9.49
N ARG A 310 -14.27 34.62 -10.61
CA ARG A 310 -13.38 33.68 -11.32
C ARG A 310 -11.92 34.03 -11.06
N SER A 311 -11.45 33.71 -9.85
CA SER A 311 -10.06 33.85 -9.43
C SER A 311 -9.13 32.80 -10.06
N ASP A 312 -9.69 31.71 -10.58
CA ASP A 312 -9.03 30.59 -11.24
C ASP A 312 -8.47 30.95 -12.62
N ILE A 313 -9.04 31.94 -13.31
CA ILE A 313 -8.60 32.34 -14.64
C ILE A 313 -7.33 33.19 -14.54
N ILE A 314 -6.20 32.56 -14.82
CA ILE A 314 -4.86 33.17 -14.77
C ILE A 314 -4.18 33.19 -16.14
N HIS A 315 -4.65 32.37 -17.08
CA HIS A 315 -4.10 32.22 -18.41
C HIS A 315 -5.19 32.06 -19.47
N ALA A 316 -4.84 32.35 -20.72
CA ALA A 316 -5.71 32.14 -21.88
C ALA A 316 -6.25 30.69 -22.00
N CYS A 317 -5.55 29.72 -21.44
CA CYS A 317 -5.96 28.31 -21.46
C CYS A 317 -7.19 28.03 -20.59
N ASP A 318 -7.38 28.77 -19.51
CA ASP A 318 -8.52 28.60 -18.60
C ASP A 318 -9.81 29.08 -19.29
N ILE A 319 -9.69 30.12 -20.13
CA ILE A 319 -10.78 30.59 -20.98
C ILE A 319 -11.10 29.56 -22.08
N VAL A 320 -10.08 28.91 -22.64
CA VAL A 320 -10.27 27.83 -23.62
C VAL A 320 -10.96 26.61 -22.99
N GLU A 321 -10.61 26.27 -21.75
CA GLU A 321 -11.27 25.22 -20.98
C GLU A 321 -12.76 25.52 -20.79
N ASP A 322 -13.10 26.72 -20.34
CA ASP A 322 -14.50 27.17 -20.18
C ASP A 322 -15.27 27.10 -21.51
N ALA A 323 -14.66 27.53 -22.62
CA ALA A 323 -15.26 27.41 -23.94
C ALA A 323 -15.54 25.95 -24.30
N ALA A 324 -14.62 25.03 -23.99
CA ALA A 324 -14.77 23.60 -24.26
C ALA A 324 -15.84 22.95 -23.35
N ILE A 325 -15.92 23.35 -22.07
CA ILE A 325 -16.97 22.89 -21.15
C ILE A 325 -18.35 23.34 -21.64
N ALA A 326 -18.47 24.61 -22.05
CA ALA A 326 -19.71 25.16 -22.60
C ALA A 326 -20.13 24.50 -23.91
N TYR A 327 -19.16 24.14 -24.75
CA TYR A 327 -19.38 23.38 -25.97
C TYR A 327 -19.84 21.94 -25.66
N GLY A 328 -19.31 21.37 -24.58
CA GLY A 328 -19.52 20.00 -24.13
C GLY A 328 -18.49 19.07 -24.77
N PHE A 329 -17.65 18.43 -23.94
CA PHE A 329 -16.55 17.59 -24.41
C PHE A 329 -16.99 16.45 -25.34
N ASN A 330 -18.19 15.90 -25.13
CA ASN A 330 -18.73 14.82 -25.96
C ASN A 330 -19.09 15.26 -27.39
N ASN A 331 -19.23 16.57 -27.64
CA ASN A 331 -19.49 17.11 -28.98
C ASN A 331 -18.21 17.31 -29.78
N ILE A 332 -17.03 17.26 -29.14
CA ILE A 332 -15.73 17.43 -29.80
C ILE A 332 -15.44 16.16 -30.61
N THR A 333 -15.22 16.34 -31.92
CA THR A 333 -14.90 15.22 -32.82
C THR A 333 -13.53 14.66 -32.45
N ARG A 334 -13.47 13.37 -32.10
CA ARG A 334 -12.20 12.68 -31.80
C ARG A 334 -11.35 12.62 -33.06
N THR A 335 -10.10 13.09 -32.97
CA THR A 335 -9.13 13.02 -34.06
C THR A 335 -7.89 12.27 -33.59
N THR A 336 -7.19 11.63 -34.53
CA THR A 336 -5.89 11.00 -34.27
C THR A 336 -4.76 11.96 -34.64
N PRO A 337 -3.73 12.12 -33.79
CA PRO A 337 -2.60 12.98 -34.12
C PRO A 337 -1.85 12.40 -35.33
N ARG A 338 -1.61 13.25 -36.34
CA ARG A 338 -0.93 12.88 -37.59
C ARG A 338 0.60 12.87 -37.44
N SER A 339 1.10 12.18 -36.43
CA SER A 339 2.53 12.06 -36.14
C SER A 339 2.94 10.59 -36.14
N TYR A 340 3.76 10.19 -37.11
CA TYR A 340 4.37 8.86 -37.11
C TYR A 340 5.56 8.83 -36.15
N THR A 341 5.57 7.88 -35.23
CA THR A 341 6.66 7.67 -34.27
C THR A 341 7.07 6.21 -34.26
N VAL A 342 8.36 5.93 -34.20
CA VAL A 342 8.90 4.57 -34.09
C VAL A 342 9.15 4.28 -32.61
N ALA A 343 8.43 3.31 -32.05
CA ALA A 343 8.61 2.92 -30.66
C ALA A 343 9.88 2.06 -30.49
N THR A 344 10.58 2.27 -29.38
CA THR A 344 11.70 1.43 -28.95
C THR A 344 11.44 0.92 -27.54
N GLN A 345 11.76 -0.34 -27.28
CA GLN A 345 11.64 -0.92 -25.93
C GLN A 345 12.87 -0.55 -25.11
N PHE A 346 12.67 -0.26 -23.83
CA PHE A 346 13.80 -0.09 -22.92
C PHE A 346 14.52 -1.44 -22.75
N PRO A 347 15.84 -1.56 -23.06
CA PRO A 347 16.54 -2.84 -23.11
C PRO A 347 16.40 -3.68 -21.84
N LEU A 348 16.44 -3.05 -20.66
CA LEU A 348 16.28 -3.73 -19.37
C LEU A 348 14.90 -4.39 -19.21
N ASN A 349 13.85 -3.69 -19.64
CA ASN A 349 12.48 -4.22 -19.56
C ASN A 349 12.29 -5.34 -20.57
N LYS A 350 12.86 -5.22 -21.77
CA LYS A 350 12.84 -6.30 -22.78
C LYS A 350 13.52 -7.56 -22.24
N LEU A 351 14.72 -7.42 -21.66
CA LEU A 351 15.43 -8.55 -21.05
C LEU A 351 14.63 -9.18 -19.90
N THR A 352 14.08 -8.34 -19.03
CA THR A 352 13.25 -8.79 -17.90
C THR A 352 12.06 -9.62 -18.39
N GLU A 353 11.38 -9.18 -19.44
CA GLU A 353 10.19 -9.86 -19.95
C GLU A 353 10.53 -11.23 -20.56
N LEU A 354 11.66 -11.33 -21.27
CA LEU A 354 12.16 -12.61 -21.78
C LEU A 354 12.47 -13.58 -20.62
N LEU A 355 13.18 -13.09 -19.59
CA LEU A 355 13.50 -13.91 -18.41
C LEU A 355 12.25 -14.37 -17.65
N ARG A 356 11.20 -13.54 -17.54
CA ARG A 356 9.93 -13.94 -16.92
C ARG A 356 9.31 -15.14 -17.63
N GLN A 357 9.24 -15.10 -18.96
CA GLN A 357 8.65 -16.17 -19.76
C GLN A 357 9.42 -17.48 -19.58
N ASP A 358 10.76 -17.42 -19.57
CA ASP A 358 11.60 -18.60 -19.43
C ASP A 358 11.59 -19.17 -18.01
N VAL A 359 11.57 -18.34 -16.97
CA VAL A 359 11.49 -18.79 -15.58
C VAL A 359 10.11 -19.38 -15.29
N ALA A 360 9.05 -18.82 -15.87
CA ALA A 360 7.72 -19.42 -15.85
C ALA A 360 7.71 -20.78 -16.56
N ALA A 361 8.38 -20.90 -17.71
CA ALA A 361 8.54 -22.18 -18.43
C ALA A 361 9.36 -23.21 -17.63
N ALA A 362 10.24 -22.78 -16.72
CA ALA A 362 10.94 -23.63 -15.76
C ALA A 362 10.06 -24.10 -14.57
N GLY A 363 8.78 -23.72 -14.56
CA GLY A 363 7.80 -24.13 -13.56
C GLY A 363 7.83 -23.32 -12.27
N PHE A 364 8.37 -22.11 -12.30
CA PHE A 364 8.28 -21.14 -11.20
C PHE A 364 7.11 -20.19 -11.44
N THR A 365 6.43 -19.79 -10.37
CA THR A 365 5.29 -18.85 -10.43
C THR A 365 5.77 -17.45 -10.08
N GLU A 366 5.47 -16.47 -10.94
CA GLU A 366 5.80 -15.07 -10.66
C GLU A 366 4.92 -14.52 -9.54
N VAL A 367 5.51 -13.72 -8.66
CA VAL A 367 4.79 -13.00 -7.61
C VAL A 367 5.09 -11.51 -7.65
N LEU A 368 4.17 -10.71 -7.11
CA LEU A 368 4.28 -9.27 -7.05
C LEU A 368 4.27 -8.80 -5.60
N THR A 369 5.45 -8.46 -5.07
CA THR A 369 5.59 -8.02 -3.67
C THR A 369 5.60 -6.51 -3.55
N PHE A 370 5.29 -6.00 -2.36
CA PHE A 370 5.36 -4.55 -2.09
C PHE A 370 6.81 -4.06 -2.15
N ALA A 371 7.00 -2.87 -2.72
CA ALA A 371 8.29 -2.18 -2.73
C ALA A 371 8.69 -1.64 -1.35
N LEU A 372 7.71 -1.47 -0.44
CA LEU A 372 7.92 -0.98 0.91
C LEU A 372 7.78 -2.13 1.91
N CYS A 373 8.65 -2.14 2.92
CA CYS A 373 8.68 -3.15 3.97
C CYS A 373 9.10 -2.53 5.31
N SER A 374 9.00 -3.33 6.38
CA SER A 374 9.47 -2.91 7.70
C SER A 374 10.99 -3.01 7.79
N LYS A 375 11.60 -2.28 8.73
CA LYS A 375 13.06 -2.34 8.96
C LYS A 375 13.52 -3.73 9.36
N GLU A 376 12.69 -4.45 10.11
CA GLU A 376 12.97 -5.82 10.55
C GLU A 376 13.04 -6.81 9.37
N ASP A 377 12.25 -6.60 8.30
CA ASP A 377 12.19 -7.54 7.18
C ASP A 377 13.51 -7.60 6.39
N VAL A 378 14.16 -6.44 6.20
CA VAL A 378 15.43 -6.34 5.46
C VAL A 378 16.66 -6.35 6.37
N GLY A 379 16.48 -6.21 7.68
CA GLY A 379 17.53 -6.23 8.69
C GLY A 379 17.45 -7.47 9.58
N ASP A 380 16.78 -7.33 10.71
CA ASP A 380 16.80 -8.29 11.82
C ASP A 380 16.36 -9.71 11.40
N LYS A 381 15.30 -9.84 10.57
CA LYS A 381 14.82 -11.15 10.11
C LYS A 381 15.84 -11.87 9.21
N LEU A 382 16.66 -11.12 8.48
CA LEU A 382 17.76 -11.63 7.64
C LEU A 382 19.10 -11.77 8.41
N GLY A 383 19.12 -11.40 9.70
CA GLY A 383 20.34 -11.43 10.52
C GLY A 383 21.36 -10.34 10.17
N LYS A 384 20.91 -9.26 9.51
CA LYS A 384 21.76 -8.12 9.11
C LYS A 384 21.40 -6.88 9.91
N LYS A 385 22.37 -6.02 10.20
CA LYS A 385 22.07 -4.71 10.81
C LYS A 385 21.51 -3.77 9.76
N ILE A 386 20.45 -3.03 10.08
CA ILE A 386 19.81 -2.08 9.16
C ILE A 386 20.77 -0.99 8.64
N SER A 387 21.81 -0.64 9.40
CA SER A 387 22.84 0.31 8.98
C SER A 387 23.70 -0.19 7.82
N GLU A 388 23.82 -1.51 7.66
CA GLU A 388 24.68 -2.17 6.67
C GLU A 388 23.94 -2.48 5.37
N THR A 389 22.60 -2.42 5.36
CA THR A 389 21.78 -2.77 4.19
C THR A 389 21.69 -1.66 3.14
N GLY A 390 22.02 -0.42 3.50
CA GLY A 390 21.88 0.73 2.60
C GLY A 390 20.42 1.10 2.27
N ALA A 391 19.45 0.69 3.11
CA ALA A 391 18.02 0.94 2.88
C ALA A 391 17.64 2.43 2.94
N ALA A 392 16.71 2.86 2.08
CA ALA A 392 16.09 4.19 2.12
C ALA A 392 14.95 4.22 3.16
N HIS A 393 14.94 5.22 4.04
CA HIS A 393 13.96 5.35 5.12
C HIS A 393 12.85 6.34 4.77
N ILE A 394 11.61 5.98 5.07
CA ILE A 394 10.44 6.86 4.96
C ILE A 394 10.31 7.66 6.26
N SER A 395 10.16 8.98 6.16
CA SER A 395 10.10 9.87 7.34
C SER A 395 8.89 9.60 8.22
N ASN A 396 7.68 9.62 7.64
CA ASN A 396 6.41 9.56 8.37
C ASN A 396 5.56 8.38 7.87
N PRO A 397 5.99 7.13 8.08
CA PRO A 397 5.24 5.96 7.64
C PRO A 397 3.96 5.79 8.47
N LYS A 398 2.84 5.51 7.80
CA LYS A 398 1.54 5.29 8.48
C LYS A 398 1.51 3.97 9.25
N THR A 399 2.20 2.95 8.74
CA THR A 399 2.25 1.59 9.30
C THR A 399 3.70 1.16 9.47
N ALA A 400 3.95 0.22 10.38
CA ALA A 400 5.30 -0.34 10.59
C ALA A 400 5.82 -1.08 9.34
N GLU A 401 4.92 -1.56 8.47
CA GLU A 401 5.26 -2.27 7.24
C GLU A 401 5.78 -1.35 6.13
N PHE A 402 5.67 -0.02 6.27
CA PHE A 402 6.11 0.93 5.25
C PHE A 402 7.25 1.84 5.73
N GLN A 403 8.17 1.31 6.54
CA GLN A 403 9.27 2.09 7.11
C GLN A 403 10.44 2.29 6.14
N VAL A 404 10.69 1.33 5.25
CA VAL A 404 11.82 1.33 4.32
C VAL A 404 11.42 0.84 2.95
N ALA A 405 12.16 1.28 1.92
CA ALA A 405 12.12 0.65 0.62
C ALA A 405 12.95 -0.65 0.63
N ARG A 406 12.48 -1.68 -0.06
CA ARG A 406 13.12 -3.00 -0.12
C ARG A 406 14.52 -2.92 -0.74
N THR A 407 15.49 -3.57 -0.11
CA THR A 407 16.87 -3.70 -0.59
C THR A 407 17.14 -5.06 -1.26
N THR A 408 16.25 -6.01 -1.04
CA THR A 408 16.25 -7.39 -1.56
C THR A 408 14.79 -7.81 -1.79
N LEU A 409 14.56 -8.70 -2.76
CA LEU A 409 13.23 -9.26 -3.03
C LEU A 409 12.88 -10.44 -2.11
N LEU A 410 13.88 -11.05 -1.46
CA LEU A 410 13.72 -12.26 -0.67
C LEU A 410 12.66 -12.15 0.45
N PRO A 411 12.62 -11.07 1.28
CA PRO A 411 11.62 -10.95 2.34
C PRO A 411 10.17 -10.97 1.82
N GLY A 412 9.93 -10.34 0.67
CA GLY A 412 8.63 -10.35 0.01
C GLY A 412 8.23 -11.76 -0.41
N LEU A 413 9.15 -12.52 -1.02
CA LEU A 413 8.92 -13.91 -1.39
C LEU A 413 8.62 -14.81 -0.17
N LEU A 414 9.38 -14.65 0.92
CA LEU A 414 9.19 -15.43 2.14
C LEU A 414 7.85 -15.14 2.81
N LYS A 415 7.43 -13.88 2.86
CA LYS A 415 6.09 -13.51 3.34
C LYS A 415 4.99 -14.10 2.46
N THR A 416 5.18 -14.12 1.15
CA THR A 416 4.23 -14.76 0.23
C THR A 416 4.10 -16.26 0.50
N ILE A 417 5.22 -16.96 0.77
CA ILE A 417 5.17 -18.36 1.20
C ILE A 417 4.44 -18.49 2.54
N ALA A 418 4.72 -17.60 3.49
CA ALA A 418 4.11 -17.64 4.81
C ALA A 418 2.58 -17.47 4.76
N ALA A 419 2.07 -16.62 3.86
CA ALA A 419 0.65 -16.45 3.60
C ALA A 419 0.03 -17.65 2.87
N ASN A 420 0.80 -18.41 2.10
CA ASN A 420 0.34 -19.50 1.24
C ASN A 420 0.75 -20.90 1.72
N LYS A 421 0.98 -21.10 3.03
CA LYS A 421 1.38 -22.39 3.63
C LYS A 421 0.42 -23.56 3.32
N LYS A 422 -0.84 -23.26 2.99
CA LYS A 422 -1.89 -24.25 2.66
C LYS A 422 -1.72 -24.84 1.25
N MET A 423 -0.92 -24.22 0.40
CA MET A 423 -0.74 -24.63 -0.99
C MET A 423 0.09 -25.92 -1.10
N PRO A 424 -0.14 -26.74 -2.14
CA PRO A 424 0.59 -27.98 -2.34
C PRO A 424 2.09 -27.70 -2.58
N LEU A 425 2.93 -28.53 -1.97
CA LEU A 425 4.38 -28.52 -2.18
C LEU A 425 4.75 -29.28 -3.46
N PRO A 426 5.87 -28.92 -4.13
CA PRO A 426 6.80 -27.84 -3.80
C PRO A 426 6.31 -26.46 -4.26
N LEU A 427 6.56 -25.42 -3.44
CA LEU A 427 6.33 -24.03 -3.83
C LEU A 427 7.57 -23.45 -4.52
N LYS A 428 7.39 -23.02 -5.76
CA LYS A 428 8.42 -22.41 -6.62
C LYS A 428 7.97 -21.01 -6.98
N LEU A 429 8.56 -20.00 -6.34
CA LEU A 429 8.17 -18.60 -6.57
C LEU A 429 9.36 -17.81 -7.09
N PHE A 430 9.10 -16.82 -7.94
CA PHE A 430 10.11 -15.88 -8.38
C PHE A 430 9.55 -14.47 -8.55
N GLU A 431 10.43 -13.48 -8.53
CA GLU A 431 10.10 -12.10 -8.86
C GLU A 431 11.30 -11.44 -9.56
N ILE A 432 11.03 -10.67 -10.62
CA ILE A 432 12.04 -9.83 -11.29
C ILE A 432 11.60 -8.37 -11.19
N SER A 433 12.25 -7.62 -10.31
CA SER A 433 11.76 -6.33 -9.82
C SER A 433 12.89 -5.43 -9.33
N ASP A 434 12.60 -4.13 -9.19
CA ASP A 434 13.55 -3.15 -8.66
C ASP A 434 13.65 -3.23 -7.13
N VAL A 435 14.90 -3.12 -6.65
CA VAL A 435 15.23 -2.81 -5.25
C VAL A 435 15.87 -1.42 -5.16
N VAL A 436 15.71 -0.75 -4.02
CA VAL A 436 16.23 0.61 -3.81
C VAL A 436 17.44 0.56 -2.89
N LEU A 437 18.56 1.09 -3.36
CA LEU A 437 19.82 1.18 -2.61
C LEU A 437 20.28 2.63 -2.52
N LYS A 438 20.73 3.06 -1.34
CA LYS A 438 21.36 4.38 -1.18
C LYS A 438 22.63 4.46 -2.03
N ASP A 439 22.74 5.53 -2.81
CA ASP A 439 23.89 5.79 -3.67
C ASP A 439 24.13 7.30 -3.76
N LYS A 440 25.23 7.74 -3.15
CA LYS A 440 25.62 9.16 -3.11
C LYS A 440 26.08 9.70 -4.48
N SER A 441 26.36 8.82 -5.44
CA SER A 441 26.75 9.22 -6.80
C SER A 441 25.57 9.67 -7.65
N LYS A 442 24.33 9.38 -7.22
CA LYS A 442 23.10 9.77 -7.91
C LYS A 442 22.53 11.06 -7.33
N ASP A 443 21.87 11.83 -8.19
CA ASP A 443 21.23 13.12 -7.89
C ASP A 443 20.19 13.04 -6.76
N VAL A 444 19.37 11.98 -6.76
CA VAL A 444 18.36 11.73 -5.72
C VAL A 444 18.93 11.04 -4.46
N GLY A 445 20.22 10.68 -4.46
CA GLY A 445 20.89 10.00 -3.34
C GLY A 445 20.55 8.51 -3.18
N ALA A 446 19.80 7.93 -4.13
CA ALA A 446 19.45 6.52 -4.20
C ALA A 446 19.41 6.04 -5.66
N ARG A 447 19.50 4.72 -5.86
CA ARG A 447 19.37 4.08 -7.17
C ARG A 447 18.45 2.87 -7.10
N ASN A 448 17.78 2.58 -8.21
CA ASN A 448 17.14 1.30 -8.42
C ASN A 448 18.16 0.30 -8.97
N SER A 449 17.96 -0.97 -8.64
CA SER A 449 18.70 -2.10 -9.21
C SER A 449 17.70 -3.21 -9.52
N ARG A 450 17.64 -3.67 -10.77
CA ARG A 450 16.73 -4.75 -11.18
C ARG A 450 17.29 -6.09 -10.72
N ARG A 451 16.61 -6.71 -9.76
CA ARG A 451 16.98 -8.00 -9.18
C ARG A 451 16.06 -9.10 -9.72
N PHE A 452 16.64 -10.26 -9.96
CA PHE A 452 15.91 -11.52 -10.13
C PHE A 452 16.09 -12.34 -8.87
N CYS A 453 14.99 -12.67 -8.22
CA CYS A 453 14.98 -13.50 -7.02
C CYS A 453 14.04 -14.69 -7.20
N ALA A 454 14.46 -15.88 -6.80
CA ALA A 454 13.68 -17.10 -6.84
C ALA A 454 13.83 -17.89 -5.55
N VAL A 455 12.77 -18.58 -5.13
CA VAL A 455 12.73 -19.41 -3.93
C VAL A 455 12.10 -20.77 -4.23
N TYR A 456 12.66 -21.80 -3.62
CA TYR A 456 12.18 -23.18 -3.66
C TYR A 456 11.90 -23.64 -2.23
N TYR A 457 10.64 -23.95 -1.93
CA TYR A 457 10.18 -24.34 -0.59
C TYR A 457 9.52 -25.72 -0.65
N ASN A 458 10.12 -26.69 0.05
CA ASN A 458 9.69 -28.09 0.08
C ASN A 458 10.23 -28.79 1.34
N LYS A 459 9.86 -30.06 1.55
CA LYS A 459 10.38 -30.92 2.63
C LYS A 459 11.92 -31.03 2.60
N SER A 460 12.51 -31.02 1.40
CA SER A 460 13.95 -30.90 1.18
C SER A 460 14.29 -29.49 0.66
N PRO A 461 15.47 -28.94 1.00
CA PRO A 461 15.85 -27.59 0.60
C PRO A 461 15.95 -27.38 -0.91
N GLY A 462 16.29 -28.41 -1.69
CA GLY A 462 16.39 -28.32 -3.15
C GLY A 462 17.46 -27.34 -3.66
N PHE A 463 18.65 -27.35 -3.07
CA PHE A 463 19.76 -26.47 -3.49
C PHE A 463 20.11 -26.70 -4.97
N GLU A 464 20.10 -27.96 -5.40
CA GLU A 464 20.31 -28.40 -6.77
C GLU A 464 19.27 -27.84 -7.76
N VAL A 465 18.03 -27.60 -7.32
CA VAL A 465 16.95 -27.04 -8.17
C VAL A 465 17.20 -25.56 -8.42
N ILE A 466 17.54 -24.80 -7.37
CA ILE A 466 17.86 -23.37 -7.49
C ILE A 466 19.18 -23.16 -8.24
N HIS A 467 20.17 -24.01 -8.02
CA HIS A 467 21.40 -24.02 -8.80
C HIS A 467 21.12 -24.29 -10.29
N GLY A 468 20.28 -25.28 -10.60
CA GLY A 468 19.85 -25.57 -11.97
C GLY A 468 19.06 -24.42 -12.61
N LEU A 469 18.26 -23.68 -11.84
CA LEU A 469 17.57 -22.48 -12.33
C LEU A 469 18.57 -21.36 -12.68
N MET A 470 19.59 -21.15 -11.84
CA MET A 470 20.66 -20.21 -12.14
C MET A 470 21.41 -20.61 -13.41
N ASP A 471 21.82 -21.88 -13.54
CA ASP A 471 22.51 -22.39 -14.74
C ASP A 471 21.65 -22.21 -16.00
N ARG A 472 20.35 -22.51 -15.90
CA ARG A 472 19.40 -22.29 -17.00
C ARG A 472 19.31 -20.81 -17.36
N THR A 473 19.28 -19.91 -16.36
CA THR A 473 19.24 -18.47 -16.59
C THR A 473 20.52 -17.98 -17.28
N MET A 474 21.69 -18.45 -16.84
CA MET A 474 22.97 -18.11 -17.48
C MET A 474 23.04 -18.63 -18.93
N GLN A 475 22.51 -19.82 -19.19
CA GLN A 475 22.41 -20.39 -20.54
C GLN A 475 21.55 -19.50 -21.46
N LEU A 476 20.41 -19.00 -20.97
CA LEU A 476 19.52 -18.10 -21.73
C LEU A 476 20.17 -16.75 -22.01
N LEU A 477 20.98 -16.26 -21.07
CA LEU A 477 21.75 -15.03 -21.21
C LEU A 477 22.97 -15.19 -22.13
N GLY A 478 23.34 -16.43 -22.50
CA GLY A 478 24.49 -16.75 -23.35
C GLY A 478 25.83 -16.77 -22.60
N VAL A 479 25.82 -16.85 -21.27
CA VAL A 479 27.01 -16.79 -20.42
C VAL A 479 27.56 -18.20 -20.18
N LYS A 480 28.82 -18.43 -20.55
CA LYS A 480 29.45 -19.76 -20.43
C LYS A 480 29.90 -20.03 -18.98
N PRO A 481 29.84 -21.29 -18.49
CA PRO A 481 30.32 -21.68 -17.17
C PRO A 481 31.85 -21.82 -17.15
N LEU A 482 32.57 -20.71 -17.31
CA LEU A 482 34.04 -20.69 -17.35
C LEU A 482 34.58 -19.68 -16.33
N ARG A 483 35.59 -20.09 -15.57
CA ARG A 483 36.26 -19.22 -14.60
C ARG A 483 37.14 -18.21 -15.34
N GLY A 484 36.77 -16.93 -15.28
CA GLY A 484 37.50 -15.82 -15.93
C GLY A 484 36.65 -15.16 -17.01
N GLU A 485 36.35 -15.88 -18.09
CA GLU A 485 35.53 -15.43 -19.23
C GLU A 485 34.16 -16.13 -19.19
N GLY A 486 33.22 -15.62 -18.38
CA GLY A 486 31.94 -16.26 -18.12
C GLY A 486 31.51 -16.22 -16.66
N TYR A 487 30.64 -17.15 -16.26
CA TYR A 487 30.16 -17.25 -14.88
C TYR A 487 30.82 -18.42 -14.12
N HIS A 488 31.01 -18.22 -12.82
CA HIS A 488 31.34 -19.28 -11.89
C HIS A 488 30.74 -19.00 -10.51
N ILE A 489 30.59 -20.04 -9.72
CA ILE A 489 30.14 -19.95 -8.33
C ILE A 489 31.32 -20.21 -7.38
N GLN A 490 31.37 -19.47 -6.29
CA GLN A 490 32.37 -19.65 -5.24
C GLN A 490 31.67 -19.80 -3.89
N ALA A 491 32.11 -20.77 -3.08
CA ALA A 491 31.58 -20.94 -1.72
C ALA A 491 31.79 -19.66 -0.91
N ALA A 492 30.72 -19.21 -0.25
CA ALA A 492 30.70 -17.98 0.53
C ALA A 492 29.94 -18.19 1.85
N GLU A 493 30.14 -17.28 2.80
CA GLU A 493 29.38 -17.24 4.05
C GLU A 493 28.55 -15.94 4.11
N ASP A 494 27.28 -16.06 4.49
CA ASP A 494 26.36 -14.94 4.70
C ASP A 494 25.33 -15.36 5.77
N SER A 495 24.97 -14.43 6.66
CA SER A 495 24.03 -14.65 7.77
C SER A 495 22.65 -15.13 7.32
N ILE A 496 22.28 -14.86 6.06
CA ILE A 496 21.00 -15.28 5.46
C ILE A 496 20.97 -16.80 5.21
N PHE A 497 22.12 -17.42 4.95
CA PHE A 497 22.20 -18.78 4.46
C PHE A 497 22.83 -19.73 5.47
N PHE A 498 22.56 -21.02 5.31
CA PHE A 498 23.15 -22.07 6.14
C PHE A 498 24.65 -22.25 5.80
N PRO A 499 25.55 -22.29 6.80
CA PRO A 499 26.99 -22.44 6.57
C PRO A 499 27.33 -23.66 5.72
N GLY A 500 28.24 -23.49 4.75
CA GLY A 500 28.63 -24.52 3.79
C GLY A 500 27.60 -24.84 2.70
N ARG A 501 26.43 -24.16 2.70
CA ARG A 501 25.38 -24.29 1.68
C ARG A 501 25.00 -22.93 1.07
N CYS A 502 26.01 -22.10 0.83
CA CYS A 502 25.90 -20.80 0.19
C CYS A 502 27.01 -20.62 -0.85
N ALA A 503 26.65 -20.02 -1.98
CA ALA A 503 27.58 -19.65 -3.04
C ALA A 503 27.31 -18.25 -3.55
N GLU A 504 28.38 -17.52 -3.84
CA GLU A 504 28.35 -16.21 -4.51
C GLU A 504 28.60 -16.40 -6.01
N ILE A 505 27.83 -15.69 -6.81
CA ILE A 505 27.81 -15.79 -8.27
C ILE A 505 28.69 -14.68 -8.83
N PHE A 506 29.73 -15.06 -9.57
CA PHE A 506 30.62 -14.14 -10.25
C PHE A 506 30.45 -14.23 -11.76
N VAL A 507 30.34 -13.09 -12.43
CA VAL A 507 30.32 -12.96 -13.89
C VAL A 507 31.42 -11.97 -14.28
N ASP A 508 32.35 -12.39 -15.14
CA ASP A 508 33.52 -11.60 -15.56
C ASP A 508 34.27 -10.95 -14.38
N GLY A 509 34.40 -11.70 -13.28
CA GLY A 509 35.08 -11.27 -12.05
C GLY A 509 34.28 -10.32 -11.14
N LYS A 510 33.03 -9.97 -11.47
CA LYS A 510 32.14 -9.15 -10.63
C LYS A 510 31.09 -10.02 -9.94
N SER A 511 30.87 -9.79 -8.64
CA SER A 511 29.75 -10.43 -7.92
C SER A 511 28.43 -9.86 -8.42
N VAL A 512 27.55 -10.74 -8.91
CA VAL A 512 26.22 -10.38 -9.42
C VAL A 512 25.11 -10.81 -8.47
N GLY A 513 25.34 -11.79 -7.60
CA GLY A 513 24.30 -12.34 -6.75
C GLY A 513 24.76 -13.47 -5.85
N ARG A 514 23.82 -14.05 -5.10
CA ARG A 514 24.05 -15.17 -4.19
C ARG A 514 22.94 -16.21 -4.33
N LEU A 515 23.30 -17.46 -4.11
CA LEU A 515 22.36 -18.55 -3.96
C LEU A 515 22.72 -19.42 -2.75
N GLY A 516 21.72 -20.06 -2.15
CA GLY A 516 21.95 -20.90 -0.99
C GLY A 516 20.69 -21.45 -0.34
N VAL A 517 20.90 -22.34 0.62
CA VAL A 517 19.86 -22.80 1.54
C VAL A 517 19.71 -21.77 2.66
N LEU A 518 18.50 -21.29 2.93
CA LEU A 518 18.26 -20.30 3.98
C LEU A 518 18.60 -20.85 5.36
N HIS A 519 19.16 -20.00 6.21
CA HIS A 519 19.47 -20.36 7.59
C HIS A 519 18.18 -20.66 8.37
N PRO A 520 18.12 -21.73 9.20
CA PRO A 520 16.93 -22.08 9.98
C PRO A 520 16.33 -20.90 10.77
N ASN A 521 17.19 -20.10 11.42
CA ASN A 521 16.78 -18.86 12.09
C ASN A 521 15.98 -17.91 11.19
N VAL A 522 16.38 -17.69 9.94
CA VAL A 522 15.66 -16.80 9.00
C VAL A 522 14.30 -17.42 8.67
N VAL A 523 14.28 -18.71 8.33
CA VAL A 523 13.05 -19.47 8.05
C VAL A 523 12.06 -19.33 9.21
N THR A 524 12.51 -19.53 10.45
CA THR A 524 11.65 -19.39 11.65
C THR A 524 11.20 -17.95 11.92
N ARG A 525 12.03 -16.94 11.63
CA ARG A 525 11.68 -15.51 11.80
C ARG A 525 10.65 -15.02 10.79
N PHE A 526 10.54 -15.68 9.64
CA PHE A 526 9.46 -15.50 8.67
C PHE A 526 8.31 -16.50 8.88
N GLU A 527 8.27 -17.17 10.05
CA GLU A 527 7.24 -18.11 10.45
C GLU A 527 7.09 -19.33 9.52
N LEU A 528 8.15 -19.71 8.80
CA LEU A 528 8.15 -20.87 7.92
C LEU A 528 8.62 -22.13 8.68
N THR A 529 8.15 -23.30 8.24
CA THR A 529 8.41 -24.58 8.92
C THR A 529 9.37 -25.49 8.17
N MET A 530 9.41 -25.39 6.84
CA MET A 530 10.20 -26.28 5.98
C MET A 530 11.45 -25.57 5.45
N PRO A 531 12.48 -26.30 5.03
CA PRO A 531 13.67 -25.69 4.44
C PRO A 531 13.34 -24.99 3.11
N CYS A 532 14.13 -23.95 2.82
CA CYS A 532 13.95 -23.11 1.64
C CYS A 532 15.32 -22.84 1.00
N SER A 533 15.44 -22.96 -0.32
CA SER A 533 16.58 -22.43 -1.07
C SER A 533 16.20 -21.17 -1.81
N ALA A 534 17.12 -20.22 -1.90
CA ALA A 534 16.91 -18.96 -2.57
C ALA A 534 18.07 -18.63 -3.53
N LEU A 535 17.75 -17.89 -4.58
CA LEU A 535 18.67 -17.26 -5.53
C LEU A 535 18.28 -15.80 -5.63
N GLU A 536 19.24 -14.88 -5.53
CA GLU A 536 19.01 -13.47 -5.86
C GLU A 536 20.22 -12.91 -6.62
N MET A 537 19.99 -12.32 -7.80
CA MET A 537 21.04 -11.72 -8.62
C MET A 537 20.61 -10.43 -9.32
N ASP A 538 21.56 -9.53 -9.55
CA ASP A 538 21.42 -8.33 -10.38
C ASP A 538 21.39 -8.73 -11.85
N ILE A 539 20.37 -8.30 -12.59
CA ILE A 539 20.30 -8.60 -14.02
C ILE A 539 20.85 -7.49 -14.92
N GLU A 540 21.10 -6.30 -14.38
CA GLU A 540 21.61 -5.16 -15.16
C GLU A 540 22.96 -5.43 -15.83
N PRO A 541 23.93 -6.13 -15.20
CA PRO A 541 25.22 -6.43 -15.84
C PRO A 541 25.12 -7.22 -17.15
N PHE A 542 24.01 -7.94 -17.40
CA PHE A 542 23.85 -8.78 -18.59
C PHE A 542 23.33 -8.03 -19.83
N LEU A 543 22.99 -6.75 -19.72
CA LEU A 543 22.39 -5.98 -20.82
C LEU A 543 23.27 -5.79 -22.06
N GLY A 544 24.57 -6.11 -21.98
CA GLY A 544 25.52 -6.00 -23.10
C GLY A 544 25.95 -7.32 -23.74
N GLN A 545 25.62 -8.49 -23.17
CA GLN A 545 26.19 -9.77 -23.61
C GLN A 545 25.33 -10.52 -24.65
N SER A 546 24.05 -10.19 -24.76
CA SER A 546 23.07 -11.01 -25.52
C SER A 546 22.91 -10.65 -27.01
N ALA A 547 23.79 -9.82 -27.60
CA ALA A 547 23.66 -9.40 -29.01
C ALA A 547 24.74 -9.93 -29.97
N GLU A 548 25.96 -10.21 -29.50
CA GLU A 548 27.08 -10.58 -30.41
C GLU A 548 27.32 -12.09 -30.53
N ALA A 549 26.87 -12.91 -29.59
CA ALA A 549 27.27 -14.32 -29.52
C ALA A 549 26.56 -15.29 -30.50
N LEU A 550 25.43 -14.90 -31.09
CA LEU A 550 24.58 -15.81 -31.90
C LEU A 550 24.98 -15.91 -33.39
N LEU A 551 26.00 -15.18 -33.86
CA LEU A 551 26.36 -15.13 -35.29
C LEU A 551 27.58 -16.01 -35.69
N THR A 552 28.25 -16.66 -34.74
CA THR A 552 29.43 -17.49 -35.06
C THR A 552 29.50 -18.74 -34.17
N LEU A 553 28.77 -19.78 -34.54
CA LEU A 553 28.99 -21.13 -34.00
C LEU A 553 29.17 -22.10 -35.17
N ASP A 554 30.43 -22.29 -35.58
CA ASP A 554 30.83 -23.43 -36.40
C ASP A 554 30.73 -24.70 -35.55
N ILE A 555 29.93 -25.67 -35.99
CA ILE A 555 29.75 -26.97 -35.30
C ILE A 555 30.78 -27.96 -35.87
N PRO A 556 31.81 -28.38 -35.11
CA PRO A 556 32.70 -29.45 -35.57
C PRO A 556 31.99 -30.81 -35.54
N MET A 557 31.98 -31.51 -36.67
CA MET A 557 31.20 -32.75 -36.87
C MET A 557 31.77 -34.03 -36.20
N GLN A 558 32.88 -33.97 -35.46
CA GLN A 558 33.41 -35.13 -34.74
C GLN A 558 34.13 -34.71 -33.44
N GLY A 559 33.49 -34.93 -32.29
CA GLY A 559 34.11 -34.81 -30.97
C GLY A 559 34.40 -36.18 -30.39
N VAL A 560 35.68 -36.54 -30.22
CA VAL A 560 36.09 -37.74 -29.48
C VAL A 560 36.11 -37.40 -27.99
N PHE A 561 35.17 -37.93 -27.22
CA PHE A 561 35.15 -37.79 -25.76
C PHE A 561 36.17 -38.76 -25.13
N LYS A 562 37.25 -38.23 -24.56
CA LYS A 562 38.15 -38.99 -23.68
C LYS A 562 37.80 -38.67 -22.23
N ASN A 563 37.15 -39.60 -21.53
CA ASN A 563 36.95 -39.50 -20.09
C ASN A 563 38.31 -39.66 -19.39
N LYS A 564 38.84 -38.58 -18.84
CA LYS A 564 39.98 -38.63 -17.90
C LYS A 564 39.43 -38.55 -16.48
N TYR A 565 39.55 -39.64 -15.74
CA TYR A 565 39.33 -39.64 -14.30
C TYR A 565 40.61 -39.09 -13.63
N LEU A 566 40.50 -38.00 -12.87
CA LEU A 566 41.60 -37.55 -11.99
C LEU A 566 41.59 -38.39 -10.71
N THR A 567 42.65 -39.16 -10.48
CA THR A 567 42.94 -39.78 -9.20
C THR A 567 43.50 -38.73 -8.24
N GLN A 568 42.83 -38.50 -7.10
CA GLN A 568 43.41 -37.74 -5.99
C GLN A 568 44.48 -38.60 -5.32
N GLU A 569 45.73 -38.12 -5.31
CA GLU A 569 46.85 -38.75 -4.61
C GLU A 569 46.67 -38.65 -3.10
N GLY A 570 46.82 -39.78 -2.38
CA GLY A 570 47.17 -39.73 -0.96
C GLY A 570 46.61 -40.81 -0.05
N VAL A 571 46.92 -42.10 -0.26
CA VAL A 571 47.01 -43.08 0.84
C VAL A 571 48.06 -44.15 0.50
N ARG A 572 49.02 -44.39 1.40
CA ARG A 572 50.09 -45.41 1.29
C ARG A 572 49.51 -46.82 1.49
N PRO A 573 49.92 -47.85 0.71
CA PRO A 573 49.46 -49.21 0.90
C PRO A 573 50.33 -49.96 1.91
N ASP A 574 49.71 -50.49 2.96
CA ASP A 574 50.35 -51.40 3.91
C ASP A 574 50.06 -52.86 3.52
N GLN A 575 51.05 -53.72 3.72
CA GLN A 575 51.16 -55.09 3.20
C GLN A 575 50.19 -56.07 3.88
N ARG A 576 49.57 -56.99 3.14
CA ARG A 576 49.04 -58.26 3.70
C ARG A 576 49.23 -59.47 2.77
N ALA A 577 49.53 -60.59 3.43
CA ALA A 577 49.77 -61.94 2.93
C ALA A 577 48.50 -62.66 2.41
N PRO A 578 48.63 -63.74 1.62
CA PRO A 578 47.50 -64.36 0.92
C PRO A 578 46.82 -65.45 1.78
N LEU A 579 45.49 -65.56 1.66
CA LEU A 579 44.70 -66.70 2.14
C LEU A 579 43.76 -67.18 1.03
N THR A 580 44.01 -68.41 0.59
CA THR A 580 43.20 -69.26 -0.30
C THR A 580 42.03 -69.90 0.45
N SER A 581 40.79 -69.73 -0.03
CA SER A 581 39.69 -70.68 0.17
C SER A 581 38.52 -70.40 -0.78
N THR A 582 38.10 -71.41 -1.54
CA THR A 582 37.02 -71.38 -2.54
C THR A 582 35.74 -72.01 -1.96
N LYS A 583 34.86 -71.21 -1.36
CA LYS A 583 33.43 -71.50 -1.14
C LYS A 583 32.64 -70.20 -1.23
N THR A 584 31.77 -70.08 -2.22
CA THR A 584 30.91 -68.90 -2.45
C THR A 584 29.53 -69.07 -1.83
N VAL A 585 28.86 -67.96 -1.49
CA VAL A 585 27.55 -67.90 -0.81
C VAL A 585 26.40 -68.55 -1.62
N PHE A 586 26.60 -68.77 -2.93
CA PHE A 586 25.58 -69.29 -3.87
C PHE A 586 25.67 -70.81 -4.12
N GLY A 587 26.46 -71.55 -3.35
CA GLY A 587 26.69 -73.00 -3.54
C GLY A 587 27.75 -73.30 -4.61
N ASP A 588 27.72 -74.53 -5.15
CA ASP A 588 28.66 -74.99 -6.18
C ASP A 588 28.25 -74.45 -7.57
N LEU A 589 29.06 -73.52 -8.10
CA LEU A 589 28.86 -72.85 -9.39
C LEU A 589 29.08 -73.76 -10.62
N SER A 590 29.50 -75.01 -10.39
CA SER A 590 29.52 -76.06 -11.42
C SER A 590 28.18 -76.80 -11.56
N SER A 591 27.24 -76.58 -10.63
CA SER A 591 25.92 -77.22 -10.63
C SER A 591 24.85 -76.34 -11.30
N PRO A 592 23.85 -76.93 -12.00
CA PRO A 592 22.73 -76.18 -12.58
C PRO A 592 21.91 -75.39 -11.54
N ALA A 593 21.83 -75.90 -10.29
CA ALA A 593 21.12 -75.24 -9.20
C ALA A 593 21.85 -73.98 -8.71
N GLY A 594 23.18 -74.00 -8.63
CA GLY A 594 23.99 -72.83 -8.28
C GLY A 594 23.92 -71.73 -9.34
N LEU A 595 23.90 -72.12 -10.62
CA LEU A 595 23.73 -71.17 -11.74
C LEU A 595 22.33 -70.51 -11.74
N ALA A 596 21.27 -71.26 -11.40
CA ALA A 596 19.92 -70.72 -11.29
C ALA A 596 19.75 -69.79 -10.09
N ALA A 597 20.37 -70.10 -8.94
CA ALA A 597 20.37 -69.24 -7.76
C ALA A 597 21.09 -67.90 -8.03
N LEU A 598 22.19 -67.93 -8.78
CA LEU A 598 22.92 -66.73 -9.19
C LEU A 598 22.14 -65.90 -10.23
N ASP A 599 21.45 -66.53 -11.18
CA ASP A 599 20.60 -65.83 -12.15
C ASP A 599 19.42 -65.11 -11.46
N SER A 600 18.77 -65.78 -10.49
CA SER A 600 17.73 -65.18 -9.66
C SER A 600 18.26 -64.01 -8.82
N TYR A 601 19.45 -64.12 -8.24
CA TYR A 601 20.07 -63.02 -7.48
C TYR A 601 20.40 -61.80 -8.37
N LEU A 602 20.74 -62.02 -9.63
CA LEU A 602 21.09 -61.00 -10.60
C LEU A 602 19.87 -60.40 -11.34
N SER A 603 18.63 -60.80 -11.02
CA SER A 603 17.44 -60.13 -11.56
C SER A 603 17.40 -58.67 -11.13
N ASP A 604 17.66 -58.43 -9.84
CA ASP A 604 17.47 -57.11 -9.20
C ASP A 604 18.80 -56.38 -8.98
N LYS A 605 19.93 -57.04 -9.28
CA LYS A 605 21.28 -56.52 -9.05
C LYS A 605 22.12 -56.55 -10.32
N SER A 606 22.87 -55.46 -10.54
CA SER A 606 23.77 -55.32 -11.69
C SER A 606 25.16 -55.92 -11.44
N TYR A 607 25.55 -56.09 -10.17
CA TYR A 607 26.84 -56.61 -9.72
C TYR A 607 26.63 -57.49 -8.47
N VAL A 608 27.60 -58.34 -8.15
CA VAL A 608 27.57 -59.23 -6.98
C VAL A 608 27.49 -58.41 -5.68
N GLU A 609 28.22 -57.30 -5.64
CA GLU A 609 28.24 -56.33 -4.54
C GLU A 609 28.13 -54.88 -5.04
N GLY A 610 27.23 -54.10 -4.45
CA GLY A 610 27.09 -52.66 -4.72
C GLY A 610 26.54 -52.32 -6.11
N PHE A 611 26.91 -51.13 -6.60
CA PHE A 611 26.40 -50.55 -7.85
C PHE A 611 27.48 -50.39 -8.94
N MET A 612 28.69 -50.93 -8.73
CA MET A 612 29.82 -50.90 -9.67
C MET A 612 30.54 -52.25 -9.69
N ALA A 613 31.29 -52.57 -10.76
CA ALA A 613 32.07 -53.81 -10.83
C ALA A 613 33.15 -53.84 -9.73
N THR A 614 33.23 -54.94 -8.99
CA THR A 614 34.19 -55.10 -7.88
C THR A 614 35.11 -56.32 -8.08
N GLN A 615 36.10 -56.50 -7.20
CA GLN A 615 36.88 -57.73 -7.17
C GLN A 615 36.03 -58.98 -6.86
N ALA A 616 34.88 -58.85 -6.18
CA ALA A 616 33.97 -59.95 -5.92
C ALA A 616 33.32 -60.47 -7.22
N ASP A 617 32.97 -59.57 -8.14
CA ASP A 617 32.47 -59.94 -9.47
C ASP A 617 33.52 -60.68 -10.30
N THR A 618 34.79 -60.27 -10.18
CA THR A 618 35.91 -60.90 -10.88
C THR A 618 36.18 -62.31 -10.33
N ALA A 619 36.12 -62.47 -9.00
CA ALA A 619 36.25 -63.76 -8.34
C ALA A 619 35.11 -64.73 -8.70
N MET A 620 33.86 -64.23 -8.74
CA MET A 620 32.70 -65.00 -9.19
C MET A 620 32.77 -65.35 -10.68
N PHE A 621 33.33 -64.47 -11.52
CA PHE A 621 33.55 -64.73 -12.94
C PHE A 621 34.60 -65.84 -13.15
N ASP A 622 35.71 -65.81 -12.42
CA ASP A 622 36.77 -66.81 -12.52
C ASP A 622 36.35 -68.18 -11.95
N ALA A 623 35.35 -68.20 -11.05
CA ALA A 623 34.77 -69.42 -10.52
C ALA A 623 33.81 -70.13 -11.51
N LEU A 624 33.41 -69.48 -12.62
CA LEU A 624 32.56 -70.09 -13.64
C LEU A 624 33.41 -70.88 -14.65
N PRO A 625 33.12 -72.19 -14.87
CA PRO A 625 33.93 -73.03 -15.76
C PRO A 625 33.75 -72.72 -17.26
N SER A 626 32.60 -72.14 -17.65
CA SER A 626 32.29 -71.80 -19.04
C SER A 626 31.22 -70.71 -19.14
N ALA A 627 31.07 -70.10 -20.33
CA ALA A 627 30.02 -69.11 -20.58
C ALA A 627 28.61 -69.71 -20.31
N PRO A 628 27.71 -68.97 -19.62
CA PRO A 628 26.39 -69.45 -19.25
C PRO A 628 25.46 -69.59 -20.47
N CYS A 629 24.49 -70.51 -20.38
CA CYS A 629 23.49 -70.75 -21.42
C CYS A 629 22.63 -69.48 -21.65
N PRO A 630 22.25 -69.13 -22.91
CA PRO A 630 21.41 -67.96 -23.20
C PRO A 630 20.04 -67.94 -22.52
N THR A 631 19.58 -69.09 -22.00
CA THR A 631 18.32 -69.20 -21.23
C THR A 631 18.38 -68.52 -19.86
N LEU A 632 19.57 -68.31 -19.29
CA LEU A 632 19.80 -67.57 -18.04
C LEU A 632 20.18 -66.13 -18.40
N CYS A 633 19.18 -65.30 -18.67
CA CYS A 633 19.37 -64.00 -19.30
C CYS A 633 20.08 -62.98 -18.39
N HIS A 634 19.85 -63.04 -17.07
CA HIS A 634 20.46 -62.11 -16.11
C HIS A 634 21.93 -62.46 -15.86
N LEU A 635 22.24 -63.75 -15.73
CA LEU A 635 23.59 -64.26 -15.61
C LEU A 635 24.41 -64.04 -16.89
N SER A 636 23.80 -64.26 -18.06
CA SER A 636 24.45 -64.00 -19.36
C SER A 636 24.73 -62.51 -19.59
N ARG A 637 23.80 -61.63 -19.19
CA ARG A 637 24.02 -60.17 -19.18
C ARG A 637 25.22 -59.80 -18.31
N TRP A 638 25.23 -60.25 -17.06
CA TRP A 638 26.32 -59.96 -16.11
C TRP A 638 27.66 -60.54 -16.60
N TYR A 639 27.69 -61.78 -17.09
CA TYR A 639 28.91 -62.43 -17.60
C TYR A 639 29.52 -61.66 -18.78
N ASN A 640 28.72 -61.22 -19.75
CA ASN A 640 29.20 -60.43 -20.88
C ASN A 640 29.70 -59.04 -20.46
N HIS A 641 29.05 -58.44 -19.47
CA HIS A 641 29.46 -57.16 -18.90
C HIS A 641 30.79 -57.27 -18.17
N ILE A 642 30.96 -58.23 -17.26
CA ILE A 642 32.22 -58.46 -16.52
C ILE A 642 33.35 -58.91 -17.45
N ARG A 643 33.05 -59.67 -18.50
CA ARG A 643 34.03 -60.03 -19.54
C ARG A 643 34.64 -58.80 -20.21
N SER A 644 33.90 -57.70 -20.37
CA SER A 644 34.43 -56.46 -20.97
C SER A 644 35.53 -55.80 -20.13
N PHE A 645 35.58 -56.09 -18.82
CA PHE A 645 36.59 -55.56 -17.89
C PHE A 645 37.87 -56.41 -17.83
N GLN A 646 38.07 -57.39 -18.71
CA GLN A 646 39.22 -58.31 -18.69
C GLN A 646 40.59 -57.62 -18.63
N THR A 647 40.74 -56.48 -19.29
CA THR A 647 41.98 -55.68 -19.32
C THR A 647 42.19 -54.78 -18.09
N GLU A 648 41.15 -54.53 -17.28
CA GLU A 648 41.17 -53.55 -16.18
C GLU A 648 40.92 -54.18 -14.79
N ARG A 649 40.96 -55.52 -14.68
CA ARG A 649 40.65 -56.28 -13.44
C ARG A 649 41.46 -55.86 -12.22
N THR A 650 42.69 -55.38 -12.41
CA THR A 650 43.57 -54.94 -11.32
C THR A 650 43.19 -53.59 -10.71
N HIS A 651 42.32 -52.82 -11.37
CA HIS A 651 41.90 -51.48 -10.95
C HIS A 651 40.52 -51.45 -10.28
N LEU A 652 39.83 -52.60 -10.19
CA LEU A 652 38.51 -52.67 -9.56
C LEU A 652 38.59 -52.58 -8.03
N PRO A 653 37.64 -51.88 -7.38
CA PRO A 653 37.62 -51.69 -5.94
C PRO A 653 37.44 -53.03 -5.18
N THR A 654 38.21 -53.20 -4.10
CA THR A 654 38.06 -54.30 -3.15
C THR A 654 37.05 -53.91 -2.06
N VAL A 655 36.04 -54.74 -1.83
CA VAL A 655 35.08 -54.57 -0.72
C VAL A 655 35.35 -55.65 0.34
N LYS A 656 35.27 -55.27 1.62
CA LYS A 656 35.31 -56.19 2.77
C LYS A 656 33.95 -56.20 3.45
N LYS A 657 33.12 -57.21 3.19
CA LYS A 657 32.03 -57.65 4.08
C LYS A 657 31.55 -59.03 3.64
N GLU A 658 31.49 -59.99 4.58
CA GLU A 658 30.85 -61.29 4.36
C GLU A 658 29.34 -61.10 4.15
N LEU A 659 28.80 -61.61 3.05
CA LEU A 659 27.36 -61.56 2.72
C LEU A 659 26.63 -62.76 3.32
N VAL A 660 25.66 -62.50 4.22
CA VAL A 660 24.70 -63.48 4.76
C VAL A 660 23.32 -63.21 4.15
N LEU A 661 22.65 -64.24 3.62
CA LEU A 661 21.27 -64.16 3.13
C LEU A 661 20.27 -64.37 4.29
N PRO A 662 19.18 -63.59 4.40
CA PRO A 662 18.06 -63.91 5.28
C PRO A 662 17.19 -65.02 4.66
N LEU A 663 16.80 -66.01 5.47
CA LEU A 663 15.74 -66.96 5.15
C LEU A 663 14.37 -66.29 5.29
N THR A 664 13.46 -66.63 4.38
CA THR A 664 12.03 -66.30 4.42
C THR A 664 11.31 -67.21 5.43
N ASP A 665 10.38 -66.67 6.22
CA ASP A 665 8.94 -66.98 6.15
C ASP A 665 8.13 -66.22 7.23
N GLU A 666 7.12 -65.51 6.71
CA GLU A 666 5.75 -65.23 7.18
C GLU A 666 5.39 -64.62 8.56
N ASP A 667 4.51 -63.61 8.44
CA ASP A 667 3.39 -63.16 9.28
C ASP A 667 3.56 -62.20 10.48
N HIS A 668 3.12 -60.96 10.18
CA HIS A 668 2.19 -60.08 10.91
C HIS A 668 2.53 -59.45 12.28
N ASP A 669 2.24 -58.13 12.27
CA ASP A 669 1.82 -57.22 13.34
C ASP A 669 2.87 -56.40 14.13
N ASP A 670 2.69 -55.08 14.00
CA ASP A 670 2.92 -53.94 14.91
C ASP A 670 4.03 -54.04 15.97
N ASP A 671 5.01 -53.13 15.89
CA ASP A 671 5.20 -52.08 16.90
C ASP A 671 6.48 -51.24 16.64
N ASP A 672 6.32 -49.93 16.84
CA ASP A 672 7.37 -48.92 16.87
C ASP A 672 8.46 -49.24 17.89
N ILE A 673 9.74 -49.32 17.48
CA ILE A 673 10.89 -49.28 18.38
C ILE A 673 11.89 -48.20 17.97
N ASP A 674 12.05 -47.29 18.93
CA ASP A 674 12.91 -46.13 19.07
C ASP A 674 14.42 -46.46 18.88
N LEU A 675 15.10 -45.61 18.11
CA LEU A 675 16.46 -45.81 17.59
C LEU A 675 17.50 -44.90 18.25
N PHE A 676 17.36 -44.60 19.55
CA PHE A 676 18.42 -43.92 20.31
C PHE A 676 18.59 -44.48 21.73
N GLY A 677 19.04 -45.73 21.81
CA GLY A 677 19.71 -46.26 23.00
C GLY A 677 21.20 -45.95 22.95
N SER A 678 21.68 -45.09 23.84
CA SER A 678 23.06 -45.09 24.32
C SER A 678 23.07 -45.35 25.81
N ASP A 679 23.91 -46.31 26.21
CA ASP A 679 24.29 -46.77 27.55
C ASP A 679 24.23 -45.71 28.67
N ASP A 680 23.65 -46.08 29.82
CA ASP A 680 24.42 -46.46 31.02
C ASP A 680 23.48 -46.95 32.14
N GLU A 681 23.83 -48.07 32.76
CA GLU A 681 23.06 -48.75 33.82
C GLU A 681 23.17 -48.09 35.20
N ALA A 682 22.07 -48.28 35.93
CA ALA A 682 21.95 -48.49 37.38
C ALA A 682 21.71 -47.30 38.32
N GLU A 683 20.72 -47.55 39.20
CA GLU A 683 20.17 -46.76 40.30
C GLU A 683 19.30 -45.56 39.87
N ASN A 684 17.96 -45.70 39.98
CA ASN A 684 17.17 -45.00 41.02
C ASN A 684 15.64 -45.22 40.85
N GLU A 685 15.10 -46.39 41.22
CA GLU A 685 13.64 -46.62 41.29
C GLU A 685 12.94 -45.67 42.29
N GLU A 686 13.69 -45.10 43.24
CA GLU A 686 13.19 -44.14 44.23
C GLU A 686 13.01 -42.74 43.61
N ALA A 687 13.89 -42.33 42.68
CA ALA A 687 13.74 -41.09 41.93
C ALA A 687 12.55 -41.14 40.96
N GLU A 688 12.25 -42.27 40.35
CA GLU A 688 11.05 -42.41 39.51
C GLU A 688 9.76 -42.34 40.32
N ARG A 689 9.73 -42.91 41.53
CA ARG A 689 8.58 -42.76 42.44
C ARG A 689 8.40 -41.33 42.94
N ILE A 690 9.48 -40.63 43.29
CA ILE A 690 9.43 -39.21 43.67
C ILE A 690 9.05 -38.33 42.47
N LYS A 691 9.46 -38.69 41.24
CA LYS A 691 9.09 -37.98 40.01
C LYS A 691 7.63 -38.22 39.65
N LYS A 692 7.09 -39.44 39.83
CA LYS A 692 5.65 -39.75 39.70
C LYS A 692 4.80 -39.08 40.78
N GLN A 693 5.26 -39.05 42.03
CA GLN A 693 4.58 -38.30 43.10
C GLN A 693 4.62 -36.79 42.85
N ARG A 694 5.76 -36.24 42.39
CA ARG A 694 5.84 -34.83 42.01
C ARG A 694 5.01 -34.51 40.77
N LEU A 695 4.92 -35.40 39.78
CA LEU A 695 4.01 -35.23 38.64
C LEU A 695 2.54 -35.29 39.07
N ALA A 696 2.17 -36.22 39.94
CA ALA A 696 0.81 -36.34 40.46
C ALA A 696 0.42 -35.14 41.35
N GLU A 697 1.35 -34.62 42.17
CA GLU A 697 1.18 -33.36 42.90
C GLU A 697 1.13 -32.14 41.97
N TYR A 698 1.86 -32.18 40.85
CA TYR A 698 1.83 -31.13 39.82
C TYR A 698 0.52 -31.15 39.04
N GLU A 699 -0.02 -32.33 38.72
CA GLU A 699 -1.33 -32.52 38.06
C GLU A 699 -2.49 -32.19 38.99
N ALA A 700 -2.41 -32.54 40.29
CA ALA A 700 -3.37 -32.11 41.30
C ALA A 700 -3.30 -30.59 41.61
N LYS A 701 -2.14 -29.95 41.39
CA LYS A 701 -1.99 -28.48 41.42
C LYS A 701 -2.44 -27.82 40.10
N LYS A 702 -2.39 -28.53 38.97
CA LYS A 702 -2.88 -28.06 37.67
C LYS A 702 -4.41 -28.10 37.61
N SER A 703 -5.05 -29.08 38.25
CA SER A 703 -6.52 -29.20 38.34
C SER A 703 -7.18 -28.28 39.38
N LYS A 704 -6.39 -27.58 40.21
CA LYS A 704 -6.88 -26.57 41.18
C LYS A 704 -6.56 -25.12 40.81
N LYS A 705 -6.22 -24.83 39.55
CA LYS A 705 -6.25 -23.46 39.01
C LYS A 705 -7.47 -23.33 38.10
N PRO A 706 -8.38 -22.35 38.31
CA PRO A 706 -9.45 -22.13 37.36
C PRO A 706 -8.83 -21.77 36.00
N ALA A 707 -9.22 -22.49 34.96
CA ALA A 707 -8.87 -22.13 33.60
C ALA A 707 -9.38 -20.70 33.33
N LEU A 708 -8.50 -19.81 32.89
CA LEU A 708 -8.90 -18.50 32.37
C LEU A 708 -9.67 -18.76 31.08
N VAL A 709 -11.00 -18.77 31.17
CA VAL A 709 -11.90 -18.84 30.02
C VAL A 709 -11.79 -17.50 29.30
N ALA A 710 -11.15 -17.46 28.13
CA ALA A 710 -11.12 -16.28 27.28
C ALA A 710 -12.54 -16.05 26.74
N LYS A 711 -13.11 -14.88 27.01
CA LYS A 711 -14.46 -14.51 26.56
C LYS A 711 -14.33 -13.34 25.60
N SER A 712 -15.08 -13.32 24.50
CA SER A 712 -15.13 -12.15 23.63
C SER A 712 -16.50 -11.50 23.72
N SER A 713 -16.56 -10.17 23.86
CA SER A 713 -17.77 -9.40 23.65
C SER A 713 -17.82 -8.91 22.22
N ILE A 714 -18.88 -9.32 21.52
CA ILE A 714 -19.12 -9.04 20.11
C ILE A 714 -20.36 -8.17 20.01
N LEU A 715 -20.34 -7.22 19.09
CA LEU A 715 -21.46 -6.35 18.80
C LEU A 715 -21.82 -6.52 17.32
N LEU A 716 -23.00 -7.07 17.07
CA LEU A 716 -23.50 -7.48 15.76
C LEU A 716 -24.53 -6.47 15.25
N ASP A 717 -24.39 -6.07 14.00
CA ASP A 717 -25.37 -5.27 13.26
C ASP A 717 -26.14 -6.19 12.30
N VAL A 718 -27.43 -6.39 12.56
CA VAL A 718 -28.34 -7.19 11.73
C VAL A 718 -29.20 -6.26 10.88
N LYS A 719 -29.12 -6.41 9.56
CA LYS A 719 -29.87 -5.60 8.59
C LYS A 719 -31.11 -6.36 8.09
N PRO A 720 -32.32 -5.79 8.22
CA PRO A 720 -33.53 -6.37 7.65
C PRO A 720 -33.63 -6.08 6.14
N TRP A 721 -34.55 -6.76 5.46
CA TRP A 721 -34.81 -6.57 4.03
C TRP A 721 -35.55 -5.28 3.69
N ASP A 722 -36.52 -4.87 4.52
CA ASP A 722 -37.37 -3.69 4.25
C ASP A 722 -37.85 -2.99 5.53
N ASP A 723 -38.39 -1.77 5.41
CA ASP A 723 -38.88 -0.92 6.51
C ASP A 723 -40.20 -1.39 7.14
N GLU A 724 -40.94 -2.31 6.49
CA GLU A 724 -42.14 -2.96 7.01
C GLU A 724 -41.86 -4.18 7.91
N THR A 725 -40.60 -4.60 8.07
CA THR A 725 -40.23 -5.78 8.88
C THR A 725 -40.45 -5.53 10.38
N ASP A 726 -41.16 -6.44 11.07
CA ASP A 726 -41.36 -6.32 12.52
C ASP A 726 -40.05 -6.55 13.28
N MET A 727 -39.50 -5.45 13.81
CA MET A 727 -38.23 -5.44 14.51
C MET A 727 -38.28 -6.15 15.88
N ALA A 728 -39.46 -6.32 16.48
CA ALA A 728 -39.62 -7.04 17.73
C ALA A 728 -39.55 -8.56 17.52
N GLU A 729 -40.19 -9.07 16.46
CA GLU A 729 -40.08 -10.49 16.08
C GLU A 729 -38.66 -10.85 15.64
N LEU A 730 -37.97 -9.95 14.92
CA LEU A 730 -36.57 -10.16 14.53
C LEU A 730 -35.67 -10.31 15.76
N GLU A 731 -35.84 -9.47 16.78
CA GLU A 731 -35.06 -9.58 18.02
C GLU A 731 -35.36 -10.90 18.76
N GLU A 732 -36.62 -11.33 18.83
CA GLU A 732 -37.00 -12.59 19.47
C GLU A 732 -36.37 -13.80 18.77
N ARG A 733 -36.37 -13.81 17.42
CA ARG A 733 -35.74 -14.88 16.64
C ARG A 733 -34.22 -14.91 16.79
N VAL A 734 -33.55 -13.76 16.79
CA VAL A 734 -32.09 -13.70 17.03
C VAL A 734 -31.74 -14.20 18.43
N ARG A 735 -32.56 -13.87 19.45
CA ARG A 735 -32.38 -14.38 20.82
C ARG A 735 -32.70 -15.87 20.98
N SER A 736 -33.47 -16.46 20.07
CA SER A 736 -33.82 -17.89 20.09
C SER A 736 -32.63 -18.81 19.75
N VAL A 737 -31.58 -18.28 19.12
CA VAL A 737 -30.33 -19.01 18.87
C VAL A 737 -29.62 -19.24 20.19
N SER A 738 -29.56 -20.50 20.62
CA SER A 738 -28.86 -20.93 21.83
C SER A 738 -27.74 -21.90 21.48
N MET A 739 -26.53 -21.59 21.93
CA MET A 739 -25.33 -22.42 21.79
C MET A 739 -24.61 -22.45 23.14
N GLU A 740 -23.92 -23.55 23.45
CA GLU A 740 -23.20 -23.68 24.72
C GLU A 740 -22.01 -22.70 24.78
N GLY A 741 -22.10 -21.67 25.64
CA GLY A 741 -21.08 -20.62 25.77
C GLY A 741 -21.48 -19.25 25.19
N LEU A 742 -22.71 -19.09 24.67
CA LEU A 742 -23.24 -17.83 24.14
C LEU A 742 -24.18 -17.15 25.14
N LEU A 743 -23.93 -15.87 25.44
CA LEU A 743 -24.78 -15.02 26.28
C LEU A 743 -25.19 -13.75 25.53
N TRP A 744 -26.50 -13.55 25.33
CA TRP A 744 -27.04 -12.36 24.67
C TRP A 744 -27.09 -11.15 25.60
N GLY A 745 -26.64 -10.00 25.11
CA GLY A 745 -26.61 -8.71 25.79
C GLY A 745 -27.77 -7.78 25.39
N ARG A 746 -27.56 -6.47 25.57
CA ARG A 746 -28.54 -5.42 25.23
C ARG A 746 -28.59 -5.20 23.72
N SER A 747 -29.79 -4.91 23.21
CA SER A 747 -30.07 -4.52 21.83
C SER A 747 -30.38 -3.03 21.72
N LYS A 748 -30.11 -2.42 20.56
CA LYS A 748 -30.46 -1.04 20.22
C LYS A 748 -30.81 -0.95 18.73
N LEU A 749 -31.81 -0.15 18.37
CA LEU A 749 -32.14 0.14 16.98
C LEU A 749 -31.38 1.40 16.51
N VAL A 750 -30.70 1.31 15.36
CA VAL A 750 -29.93 2.43 14.78
C VAL A 750 -30.47 2.74 13.37
N PRO A 751 -30.79 4.00 13.04
CA PRO A 751 -31.28 4.37 11.71
C PRO A 751 -30.14 4.35 10.67
N VAL A 752 -30.38 3.76 9.49
CA VAL A 752 -29.38 3.62 8.40
C VAL A 752 -29.68 4.51 7.19
N GLY A 753 -30.91 5.02 7.07
CA GLY A 753 -31.37 5.87 5.97
C GLY A 753 -32.62 5.29 5.29
N TYR A 754 -33.35 6.10 4.52
CA TYR A 754 -34.55 5.68 3.77
C TYR A 754 -35.66 4.98 4.59
N GLY A 755 -35.77 5.25 5.90
CA GLY A 755 -36.77 4.62 6.79
C GLY A 755 -36.31 3.32 7.47
N ILE A 756 -35.23 2.70 6.99
CA ILE A 756 -34.73 1.41 7.49
C ILE A 756 -33.92 1.60 8.79
N ARG A 757 -34.22 0.77 9.80
CA ARG A 757 -33.50 0.69 11.08
C ARG A 757 -32.79 -0.66 11.19
N LYS A 758 -31.49 -0.66 11.51
CA LYS A 758 -30.74 -1.89 11.81
C LYS A 758 -30.84 -2.24 13.29
N LEU A 759 -30.81 -3.54 13.59
CA LEU A 759 -30.75 -4.07 14.95
C LEU A 759 -29.29 -4.26 15.35
N GLN A 760 -28.85 -3.53 16.37
CA GLN A 760 -27.51 -3.65 16.94
C GLN A 760 -27.62 -4.44 18.26
N ILE A 761 -27.06 -5.66 18.31
CA ILE A 761 -27.15 -6.54 19.47
C ILE A 761 -25.76 -6.97 19.95
N GLY A 762 -25.50 -6.83 21.25
CA GLY A 762 -24.28 -7.35 21.87
C GLY A 762 -24.43 -8.81 22.29
N CYS A 763 -23.38 -9.62 22.20
CA CYS A 763 -23.27 -10.93 22.81
C CYS A 763 -21.88 -11.14 23.44
N VAL A 764 -21.79 -12.10 24.36
CA VAL A 764 -20.55 -12.58 24.95
C VAL A 764 -20.41 -14.05 24.60
N VAL A 765 -19.31 -14.42 23.97
CA VAL A 765 -18.99 -15.79 23.54
C VAL A 765 -17.76 -16.31 24.26
N GLU A 766 -17.71 -17.62 24.50
CA GLU A 766 -16.50 -18.34 24.89
C GLU A 766 -15.75 -18.77 23.63
N ASP A 767 -14.55 -18.21 23.41
CA ASP A 767 -13.79 -18.32 22.14
C ASP A 767 -13.46 -19.77 21.76
N ASP A 768 -13.32 -20.66 22.74
CA ASP A 768 -12.99 -22.07 22.53
C ASP A 768 -14.20 -22.90 22.05
N LYS A 769 -15.43 -22.40 22.18
CA LYS A 769 -16.67 -23.14 21.91
C LYS A 769 -17.51 -22.57 20.77
N VAL A 770 -17.51 -21.25 20.60
CA VAL A 770 -18.37 -20.58 19.62
C VAL A 770 -17.52 -19.70 18.70
N GLY A 771 -17.36 -20.14 17.45
CA GLY A 771 -16.75 -19.34 16.39
C GLY A 771 -17.71 -18.25 15.89
N THR A 772 -17.15 -17.09 15.51
CA THR A 772 -17.92 -15.96 14.96
C THR A 772 -18.67 -16.32 13.68
N ASP A 773 -18.04 -17.12 12.83
CA ASP A 773 -18.58 -17.53 11.52
C ASP A 773 -19.82 -18.42 11.70
N LEU A 774 -19.84 -19.30 12.72
CA LEU A 774 -20.99 -20.14 13.05
C LEU A 774 -22.18 -19.31 13.57
N LEU A 775 -21.90 -18.22 14.29
CA LEU A 775 -22.94 -17.31 14.79
C LEU A 775 -23.54 -16.48 13.65
N GLU A 776 -22.72 -16.00 12.72
CA GLU A 776 -23.18 -15.32 11.52
C GLU A 776 -24.03 -16.24 10.63
N GLU A 777 -23.59 -17.47 10.39
CA GLU A 777 -24.35 -18.46 9.62
C GLU A 777 -25.70 -18.78 10.28
N ALA A 778 -25.73 -18.98 11.61
CA ALA A 778 -26.96 -19.28 12.33
C ALA A 778 -27.99 -18.14 12.29
N ILE A 779 -27.53 -16.88 12.29
CA ILE A 779 -28.43 -15.71 12.18
C ILE A 779 -28.85 -15.46 10.74
N THR A 780 -27.96 -15.69 9.77
CA THR A 780 -28.25 -15.51 8.34
C THR A 780 -29.15 -16.63 7.79
N ALA A 781 -29.27 -17.76 8.49
CA ALA A 781 -30.22 -18.82 8.19
C ALA A 781 -31.71 -18.38 8.30
N PHE A 782 -31.99 -17.25 8.97
CA PHE A 782 -33.33 -16.64 9.00
C PHE A 782 -33.56 -15.73 7.78
N ASP A 783 -33.47 -16.34 6.59
CA ASP A 783 -33.56 -15.73 5.26
C ASP A 783 -34.77 -14.80 5.05
N GLN A 784 -35.90 -15.10 5.70
CA GLN A 784 -37.14 -14.31 5.63
C GLN A 784 -37.05 -12.92 6.27
N TYR A 785 -36.10 -12.70 7.20
CA TYR A 785 -36.03 -11.46 7.99
C TYR A 785 -34.66 -10.78 7.93
N VAL A 786 -33.58 -11.53 7.70
CA VAL A 786 -32.20 -11.02 7.74
C VAL A 786 -31.62 -10.97 6.32
N GLN A 787 -31.18 -9.79 5.90
CA GLN A 787 -30.46 -9.60 4.64
C GLN A 787 -28.95 -9.88 4.81
N SER A 788 -28.36 -9.39 5.90
CA SER A 788 -26.95 -9.58 6.23
C SER A 788 -26.67 -9.28 7.71
N VAL A 789 -25.61 -9.87 8.23
CA VAL A 789 -25.07 -9.63 9.57
C VAL A 789 -23.64 -9.14 9.44
N ASP A 790 -23.32 -8.03 10.10
CA ASP A 790 -21.97 -7.46 10.14
C ASP A 790 -21.47 -7.37 11.59
N VAL A 791 -20.19 -7.69 11.85
CA VAL A 791 -19.56 -7.44 13.14
C VAL A 791 -19.16 -5.96 13.25
N ALA A 792 -19.86 -5.21 14.09
CA ALA A 792 -19.60 -3.78 14.30
C ALA A 792 -18.48 -3.53 15.32
N ALA A 793 -18.30 -4.40 16.32
CA ALA A 793 -17.17 -4.35 17.24
C ALA A 793 -16.85 -5.75 17.81
N PHE A 794 -15.56 -6.02 18.01
CA PHE A 794 -15.07 -7.27 18.59
C PHE A 794 -14.01 -6.96 19.65
N ASN A 795 -14.31 -7.28 20.91
CA ASN A 795 -13.42 -7.03 22.05
C ASN A 795 -13.18 -8.32 22.82
N LYS A 796 -11.91 -8.72 22.98
CA LYS A 796 -11.53 -9.83 23.86
C LYS A 796 -11.53 -9.38 25.33
N ILE A 797 -12.15 -10.16 26.21
CA ILE A 797 -12.33 -9.97 27.66
C ILE A 797 -11.47 -10.96 28.43
#